data_AF-A0A4Q4XUC5-F1
#
_entry.id   AF-A0A4Q4XUC5-F1
#
_cell.length_a   1.000
_cell.length_b   1.000
_cell.length_c   1.000
_cell.angle_alpha   90.00
_cell.angle_beta   90.00
_cell.angle_gamma   90.00
#
_symmetry.space_group_name_H-M   'P 1'
#
loop_
_entity.id
_entity.type
_entity.pdbx_description
1 polymer ?
#
loop_
_entity_poly.entity_id
_entity_poly.type
_entity_poly.pdbx_seq_one_letter_code
_entity_poly.pdbx_strand_id
1 'polypeptide(L)'
;MKVAAGVQGADAAHYAFQHGYRVTVGSCPTVGLVGGYTQGGGHSLLSGLYGLAADNVLEWEVVTAEGKLITATPSQNGDMYWALSGGGGGTYGVVLSMTTRLFEDGLIGGASFYFSSVLTGSEDRFWEAVSVFHSHITNLVDDGGAVLAYSISKDTLVLNTLTAPNRTADEVTTLLSPLTTDLANTGLDLEKISLVTTSSPTYYDYYSSSLEPFIAASPMSPVVGGHFFSRENLASNISSVSRGLRSITSTGNFSLTCVALNVNKSNIVSPVADNAVHPAWRTTCLTCMVGSVWTWGQPWDLVLEHQQELIHSVMPTLETITLSSAAYLNEANFAQDDWQQSFYGENYSRLREIKSKYDPDSLFYGITAELYFYRTTFQFPRTMSSNELPHVGMIAFACVAWLLFAINLVVYRLFFSPIAKFPGPKLAAITGWHEAYFDLIKKGGGQFPFEIKKMHRKYGPIVRINPKELHIDDPAFYDVLYSNKKAYDKYERFQYRFSIPEAAFSTASAEKHKVRRAALASFFSRSKVRNHNTELQAIMDRISNVLSRDYSGRGNVVNMQDIWSSFSADAIMNIVFARPMNLYQYPNFKSPFTTAVNSVAIWCHVTLHFGWTLRIINGLPDWLVARGFPPFQPVILFRREMERQIADILAERNEEINQTGRKTVFSEILASGLPPSELTPKRLLQEAQSLIGAGLETTAWILTIGTFHILNNPSILLSLKAELEEAIPNADCILPWNELEQLPYLSAVFLRIGFGDVERLPRINRAGPWTYGNWVIPPGTPVSMDHYHMHMDERVYEDPEVFSPERWLGNPKGPDGLKPLTAYLTPFGRGTRMCLGLHLAGTLISTQNI
;
A
#
# COMPACT_ATOMS: atom_id res chain seq x y z
N MET A 1 18.42 11.56 23.45
CA MET A 1 17.08 11.20 22.94
C MET A 1 17.11 9.77 22.42
N LYS A 2 16.19 8.90 22.84
CA LYS A 2 16.04 7.54 22.27
C LYS A 2 15.03 7.57 21.13
N VAL A 3 15.38 6.98 19.99
CA VAL A 3 14.65 7.06 18.73
C VAL A 3 14.48 5.65 18.18
N ALA A 4 13.28 5.28 17.75
CA ALA A 4 13.01 3.98 17.14
C ALA A 4 13.38 3.97 15.64
N ALA A 5 13.67 2.79 15.10
CA ALA A 5 13.76 2.57 13.65
C ALA A 5 12.47 3.03 12.95
N GLY A 6 12.62 3.72 11.82
CA GLY A 6 11.50 4.25 11.03
C GLY A 6 11.07 5.68 11.37
N VAL A 7 11.57 6.28 12.46
CA VAL A 7 11.36 7.71 12.75
C VAL A 7 12.12 8.57 11.74
N GLN A 8 11.43 9.53 11.12
CA GLN A 8 12.02 10.42 10.13
C GLN A 8 12.75 11.61 10.78
N GLY A 9 13.68 12.22 10.05
CA GLY A 9 14.47 13.36 10.51
C GLY A 9 13.61 14.55 10.94
N ALA A 10 12.54 14.85 10.19
CA ALA A 10 11.61 15.93 10.54
C ALA A 10 10.92 15.69 11.89
N ASP A 11 10.42 14.48 12.14
CA ASP A 11 9.78 14.11 13.40
C ASP A 11 10.75 14.25 14.58
N ALA A 12 11.99 13.78 14.39
CA ALA A 12 13.02 13.85 15.42
C ALA A 12 13.47 15.30 15.71
N ALA A 13 13.59 16.13 14.66
CA ALA A 13 13.92 17.55 14.81
C ALA A 13 12.79 18.30 15.52
N HIS A 14 11.53 18.05 15.15
CA HIS A 14 10.37 18.65 15.80
C HIS A 14 10.29 18.26 17.28
N TYR A 15 10.50 16.97 17.60
CA TYR A 15 10.49 16.49 18.97
C TYR A 15 11.61 17.13 19.81
N ALA A 16 12.83 17.22 19.28
CA ALA A 16 13.93 17.90 19.97
C ALA A 16 13.59 19.37 20.25
N PHE A 17 13.05 20.07 19.25
CA PHE A 17 12.65 21.47 19.36
C PHE A 17 11.59 21.69 20.45
N GLN A 18 10.58 20.83 20.53
CA GLN A 18 9.55 20.90 21.58
C GLN A 18 10.13 20.81 23.01
N HIS A 19 11.36 20.31 23.14
CA HIS A 19 12.06 20.17 24.41
C HIS A 19 13.22 21.18 24.57
N GLY A 20 13.32 22.19 23.70
CA GLY A 20 14.36 23.22 23.76
C GLY A 20 15.72 22.79 23.22
N TYR A 21 15.76 21.74 22.41
CA TYR A 21 16.98 21.17 21.85
C TYR A 21 16.94 21.09 20.32
N ARG A 22 18.13 20.98 19.72
CA ARG A 22 18.35 20.57 18.33
C ARG A 22 19.11 19.25 18.26
N VAL A 23 18.98 18.57 17.13
CA VAL A 23 19.55 17.23 16.90
C VAL A 23 20.11 17.13 15.48
N THR A 24 21.18 16.35 15.29
CA THR A 24 21.79 16.09 13.98
C THR A 24 20.91 15.15 13.15
N VAL A 25 20.18 15.73 12.20
CA VAL A 25 19.32 15.03 11.23
C VAL A 25 19.76 15.34 9.80
N GLY A 26 19.38 14.49 8.85
CA GLY A 26 19.65 14.71 7.44
C GLY A 26 18.95 15.98 6.92
N SER A 27 19.45 16.56 5.84
CA SER A 27 18.79 17.69 5.19
C SER A 27 17.39 17.33 4.70
N CYS A 28 17.21 16.13 4.14
CA CYS A 28 15.91 15.64 3.68
C CYS A 28 15.00 15.20 4.84
N PRO A 29 13.77 15.74 4.97
CA PRO A 29 12.89 15.51 6.13
C PRO A 29 12.47 14.07 6.31
N THR A 30 12.33 13.34 5.21
CA THR A 30 11.82 11.97 5.18
C THR A 30 12.90 10.92 5.46
N VAL A 31 14.17 11.31 5.58
CA VAL A 31 15.28 10.38 5.84
C VAL A 31 15.13 9.80 7.24
N GLY A 32 15.19 8.47 7.35
CA GLY A 32 15.08 7.78 8.63
C GLY A 32 16.30 8.03 9.49
N LEU A 33 16.11 8.58 10.69
CA LEU A 33 17.22 8.94 11.58
C LEU A 33 17.97 7.70 12.09
N VAL A 34 17.25 6.61 12.35
CA VAL A 34 17.81 5.31 12.80
C VAL A 34 17.81 4.34 11.62
N GLY A 35 18.99 4.04 11.08
CA GLY A 35 19.07 3.27 9.84
C GLY A 35 20.28 3.67 8.99
N GLY A 36 20.13 3.52 7.67
CA GLY A 36 21.13 3.82 6.65
C GLY A 36 21.85 5.16 6.84
N TYR A 37 21.10 6.23 7.12
CA TYR A 37 21.62 7.58 7.38
C TYR A 37 22.70 7.59 8.48
N THR A 38 22.31 7.36 9.74
CA THR A 38 23.26 7.41 10.85
C THR A 38 24.28 6.27 10.78
N GLN A 39 23.87 5.08 10.34
CA GLN A 39 24.79 3.95 10.22
C GLN A 39 25.81 4.12 9.10
N GLY A 40 25.57 4.98 8.11
CA GLY A 40 26.54 5.32 7.06
C GLY A 40 27.41 6.55 7.35
N GLY A 41 27.13 7.27 8.45
CA GLY A 41 27.79 8.52 8.83
C GLY A 41 26.77 9.60 9.15
N GLY A 42 25.96 10.01 8.15
CA GLY A 42 24.89 10.98 8.32
C GLY A 42 25.38 12.42 8.40
N HIS A 43 25.54 13.09 7.25
CA HIS A 43 25.80 14.53 7.25
C HIS A 43 24.52 15.34 7.52
N SER A 44 24.70 16.52 8.11
CA SER A 44 23.63 17.39 8.60
C SER A 44 23.97 18.85 8.34
N LEU A 45 22.95 19.72 8.30
CA LEU A 45 23.18 21.17 8.33
C LEU A 45 23.87 21.66 9.60
N LEU A 46 23.91 20.81 10.65
CA LEU A 46 24.63 21.08 11.88
C LEU A 46 25.99 20.36 11.96
N SER A 47 26.42 19.70 10.88
CA SER A 47 27.65 18.91 10.91
C SER A 47 28.91 19.75 11.14
N GLY A 48 28.89 21.01 10.74
CA GLY A 48 29.97 21.97 11.02
C GLY A 48 30.19 22.29 12.50
N LEU A 49 29.24 21.95 13.39
CA LEU A 49 29.40 22.09 14.84
C LEU A 49 29.45 20.75 15.58
N TYR A 50 28.65 19.78 15.14
CA TYR A 50 28.39 18.55 15.89
C TYR A 50 28.93 17.28 15.22
N GLY A 51 29.62 17.43 14.09
CA GLY A 51 30.09 16.29 13.30
C GLY A 51 28.97 15.56 12.60
N LEU A 52 29.23 14.32 12.22
CA LEU A 52 28.24 13.47 11.57
C LEU A 52 27.26 12.89 12.60
N ALA A 53 26.09 12.42 12.17
CA ALA A 53 25.13 11.77 13.06
C ALA A 53 25.74 10.57 13.80
N ALA A 54 26.60 9.80 13.13
CA ALA A 54 27.38 8.69 13.72
C ALA A 54 28.33 9.14 14.84
N ASP A 55 28.80 10.39 14.83
CA ASP A 55 29.63 10.96 15.90
C ASP A 55 28.80 11.21 17.19
N ASN A 56 27.47 11.19 17.10
CA ASN A 56 26.53 11.58 18.15
C ASN A 56 25.75 10.43 18.80
N VAL A 57 25.98 9.19 18.37
CA VAL A 57 25.27 8.03 18.91
C VAL A 57 25.84 7.67 20.29
N LEU A 58 24.96 7.36 21.23
CA LEU A 58 25.28 6.93 22.60
C LEU A 58 25.07 5.42 22.76
N GLU A 59 24.06 4.87 22.09
CA GLU A 59 23.64 3.47 22.24
C GLU A 59 22.85 3.00 21.00
N TRP A 60 22.98 1.71 20.68
CA TRP A 60 22.14 0.98 19.72
C TRP A 60 21.42 -0.19 20.40
N GLU A 61 20.15 -0.43 20.04
CA GLU A 61 19.45 -1.70 20.31
C GLU A 61 19.34 -2.51 19.03
N VAL A 62 19.82 -3.75 19.06
CA VAL A 62 20.08 -4.54 17.84
C VAL A 62 19.69 -6.00 18.05
N VAL A 63 19.00 -6.58 17.08
CA VAL A 63 18.79 -8.04 17.00
C VAL A 63 19.87 -8.64 16.09
N THR A 64 20.68 -9.55 16.63
CA THR A 64 21.74 -10.25 15.87
C THR A 64 21.18 -11.31 14.92
N ALA A 65 22.02 -11.91 14.07
CA ALA A 65 21.59 -12.94 13.12
C ALA A 65 21.06 -14.21 13.83
N GLU A 66 21.51 -14.45 15.06
CA GLU A 66 21.02 -15.52 15.94
C GLU A 66 19.66 -15.20 16.60
N GLY A 67 19.08 -14.02 16.33
CA GLY A 67 17.82 -13.57 16.94
C GLY A 67 17.96 -13.05 18.37
N LYS A 68 19.17 -12.71 18.83
CA LYS A 68 19.40 -12.17 20.18
C LYS A 68 19.32 -10.66 20.17
N LEU A 69 18.52 -10.09 21.08
CA LEU A 69 18.51 -8.66 21.35
C LEU A 69 19.73 -8.29 22.21
N ILE A 70 20.55 -7.36 21.72
CA ILE A 70 21.70 -6.82 22.43
C ILE A 70 21.64 -5.29 22.43
N THR A 71 22.29 -4.70 23.45
CA THR A 71 22.56 -3.28 23.54
C THR A 71 24.03 -3.04 23.23
N ALA A 72 24.33 -2.16 22.26
CA ALA A 72 25.69 -1.82 21.88
C ALA A 72 26.00 -0.36 22.25
N THR A 73 27.01 -0.18 23.09
CA THR A 73 27.56 1.11 23.55
C THR A 73 29.09 1.06 23.39
N PRO A 74 29.82 2.18 23.58
CA PRO A 74 31.28 2.15 23.51
C PRO A 74 31.95 1.14 24.48
N SER A 75 31.32 0.85 25.62
CA SER A 75 31.85 -0.06 26.64
C SER A 75 31.22 -1.46 26.63
N GLN A 76 30.08 -1.67 25.96
CA GLN A 76 29.37 -2.94 25.88
C GLN A 76 29.07 -3.30 24.42
N ASN A 77 29.52 -4.46 23.94
CA ASN A 77 29.46 -4.81 22.50
C ASN A 77 30.07 -3.72 21.61
N GLY A 78 31.23 -3.18 22.05
CA GLY A 78 31.85 -2.00 21.43
C GLY A 78 32.26 -2.17 19.97
N ASP A 79 32.51 -3.40 19.53
CA ASP A 79 32.74 -3.73 18.12
C ASP A 79 31.47 -3.56 17.28
N MET A 80 30.32 -4.04 17.78
CA MET A 80 29.02 -3.81 17.16
C MET A 80 28.65 -2.31 17.15
N TYR A 81 28.88 -1.61 18.26
CA TYR A 81 28.66 -0.15 18.33
C TYR A 81 29.49 0.58 17.27
N TRP A 82 30.78 0.24 17.17
CA TRP A 82 31.69 0.86 16.21
C TRP A 82 31.23 0.62 14.77
N ALA A 83 30.88 -0.62 14.42
CA ALA A 83 30.42 -1.00 13.09
C ALA A 83 29.09 -0.33 12.70
N LEU A 84 28.14 -0.23 13.64
CA LEU A 84 26.87 0.44 13.40
C LEU A 84 26.99 1.97 13.34
N SER A 85 28.07 2.55 13.85
CA SER A 85 28.31 3.99 13.78
C SER A 85 29.19 4.36 12.58
N GLY A 86 28.76 4.06 11.36
CA GLY A 86 29.44 4.46 10.11
C GLY A 86 29.80 3.33 9.15
N GLY A 87 29.60 2.06 9.52
CA GLY A 87 29.88 0.89 8.67
C GLY A 87 28.78 0.50 7.70
N GLY A 88 27.69 1.27 7.63
CA GLY A 88 26.55 1.04 6.75
C GLY A 88 25.44 0.20 7.40
N GLY A 89 24.20 0.63 7.16
CA GLY A 89 22.99 0.00 7.66
C GLY A 89 22.64 -1.33 7.00
N GLY A 90 21.93 -2.19 7.74
CA GLY A 90 21.41 -3.46 7.22
C GLY A 90 22.44 -4.58 7.09
N THR A 91 23.65 -4.39 7.62
CA THR A 91 24.78 -5.31 7.44
C THR A 91 25.09 -6.14 8.69
N TYR A 92 24.91 -5.60 9.90
CA TYR A 92 25.42 -6.24 11.13
C TYR A 92 24.33 -6.82 12.04
N GLY A 93 23.08 -6.41 11.83
CA GLY A 93 21.95 -6.75 12.69
C GLY A 93 20.71 -5.94 12.33
N VAL A 94 19.56 -6.33 12.88
CA VAL A 94 18.32 -5.54 12.79
C VAL A 94 18.34 -4.51 13.91
N VAL A 95 18.63 -3.24 13.57
CA VAL A 95 18.59 -2.13 14.52
C VAL A 95 17.13 -1.78 14.83
N LEU A 96 16.77 -1.80 16.11
CA LEU A 96 15.43 -1.46 16.59
C LEU A 96 15.33 -0.01 17.03
N SER A 97 16.39 0.51 17.66
CA SER A 97 16.44 1.89 18.17
C SER A 97 17.88 2.37 18.31
N MET A 98 18.05 3.69 18.44
CA MET A 98 19.31 4.30 18.89
C MET A 98 19.04 5.39 19.92
N THR A 99 20.02 5.66 20.78
CA THR A 99 20.04 6.87 21.60
C THR A 99 21.08 7.83 21.03
N THR A 100 20.68 9.07 20.73
CA THR A 100 21.55 10.13 20.18
C THR A 100 21.64 11.35 21.10
N ARG A 101 22.74 12.12 20.99
CA ARG A 101 22.92 13.40 21.70
C ARG A 101 21.90 14.44 21.24
N LEU A 102 21.53 15.30 22.18
CA LEU A 102 20.79 16.53 21.93
C LEU A 102 21.71 17.71 22.27
N PHE A 103 21.48 18.83 21.60
CA PHE A 103 22.23 20.07 21.79
C PHE A 103 21.26 21.21 22.09
N GLU A 104 21.67 22.18 22.89
CA GLU A 104 20.83 23.36 23.14
C GLU A 104 20.48 24.03 21.81
N ASP A 105 19.20 24.35 21.64
CA ASP A 105 18.73 25.04 20.44
C ASP A 105 19.09 26.53 20.49
N GLY A 106 19.05 27.19 19.35
CA GLY A 106 19.36 28.61 19.27
C GLY A 106 19.26 29.16 17.86
N LEU A 107 19.59 30.44 17.76
CA LEU A 107 19.50 31.24 16.54
C LEU A 107 20.23 30.56 15.38
N ILE A 108 19.60 30.54 14.20
CA ILE A 108 20.21 30.11 12.94
C ILE A 108 20.17 31.26 11.93
N GLY A 109 21.34 31.62 11.43
CA GLY A 109 21.50 32.50 10.27
C GLY A 109 21.39 31.67 8.99
N GLY A 110 20.70 32.23 8.00
CA GLY A 110 20.43 31.58 6.72
C GLY A 110 20.83 32.45 5.54
N ALA A 111 21.23 31.83 4.43
CA ALA A 111 21.23 32.49 3.13
C ALA A 111 20.83 31.56 1.98
N SER A 112 20.26 32.16 0.93
CA SER A 112 20.02 31.52 -0.37
C SER A 112 20.23 32.53 -1.49
N PHE A 113 20.76 32.10 -2.63
CA PHE A 113 20.85 32.92 -3.84
C PHE A 113 20.86 32.06 -5.09
N TYR A 114 20.69 32.69 -6.24
CA TYR A 114 20.65 32.03 -7.54
C TYR A 114 21.38 32.85 -8.60
N PHE A 115 22.15 32.18 -9.47
CA PHE A 115 22.59 32.80 -10.71
C PHE A 115 22.59 31.81 -11.88
N SER A 116 22.58 32.35 -13.11
CA SER A 116 22.51 31.56 -14.33
C SER A 116 23.33 32.16 -15.47
N SER A 117 23.53 31.38 -16.53
CA SER A 117 24.16 31.85 -17.77
C SER A 117 23.43 33.02 -18.44
N VAL A 118 22.12 33.13 -18.22
CA VAL A 118 21.32 34.28 -18.67
C VAL A 118 21.71 35.55 -17.93
N LEU A 119 21.96 35.46 -16.61
CA LEU A 119 22.34 36.61 -15.78
C LEU A 119 23.80 37.04 -16.02
N THR A 120 24.70 36.11 -16.32
CA THR A 120 26.11 36.41 -16.66
C THR A 120 26.31 36.77 -18.14
N GLY A 121 25.31 36.51 -18.99
CA GLY A 121 25.31 36.80 -20.42
C GLY A 121 26.07 35.79 -21.29
N SER A 122 26.67 34.74 -20.72
CA SER A 122 27.27 33.62 -21.47
C SER A 122 27.53 32.41 -20.56
N GLU A 123 27.63 31.23 -21.15
CA GLU A 123 27.98 30.00 -20.44
C GLU A 123 29.41 30.07 -19.85
N ASP A 124 30.36 30.68 -20.56
CA ASP A 124 31.75 30.80 -20.09
C ASP A 124 31.85 31.66 -18.82
N ARG A 125 31.16 32.82 -18.82
CA ARG A 125 31.09 33.68 -17.61
C ARG A 125 30.32 33.04 -16.47
N PHE A 126 29.32 32.20 -16.77
CA PHE A 126 28.66 31.39 -15.74
C PHE A 126 29.64 30.44 -15.06
N TRP A 127 30.43 29.69 -15.81
CA TRP A 127 31.42 28.77 -15.22
C TRP A 127 32.60 29.48 -14.55
N GLU A 128 32.94 30.70 -14.97
CA GLU A 128 33.84 31.58 -14.22
C GLU A 128 33.25 31.94 -12.85
N ALA A 129 31.98 32.36 -12.79
CA ALA A 129 31.28 32.64 -11.54
C ALA A 129 31.14 31.39 -10.63
N VAL A 130 30.88 30.21 -11.21
CA VAL A 130 30.90 28.93 -10.46
C VAL A 130 32.28 28.65 -9.86
N SER A 131 33.36 28.92 -10.61
CA SER A 131 34.73 28.76 -10.10
C SER A 131 35.03 29.70 -8.94
N VAL A 132 34.58 30.96 -9.00
CA VAL A 132 34.69 31.92 -7.90
C VAL A 132 33.90 31.45 -6.68
N PHE A 133 32.67 30.96 -6.88
CA PHE A 133 31.87 30.39 -5.79
C PHE A 133 32.61 29.25 -5.08
N HIS A 134 33.15 28.28 -5.83
CA HIS A 134 33.89 27.17 -5.25
C HIS A 134 35.18 27.60 -4.54
N SER A 135 35.87 28.66 -4.98
CA SER A 135 37.08 29.14 -4.29
C SER A 135 36.80 29.72 -2.90
N HIS A 136 35.56 30.17 -2.64
CA HIS A 136 35.15 30.68 -1.33
C HIS A 136 34.62 29.61 -0.37
N ILE A 137 34.29 28.40 -0.86
CA ILE A 137 33.67 27.34 -0.04
C ILE A 137 34.47 27.06 1.24
N THR A 138 35.79 26.87 1.14
CA THR A 138 36.63 26.51 2.28
C THR A 138 36.56 27.56 3.40
N ASN A 139 36.62 28.84 3.04
CA ASN A 139 36.53 29.94 4.01
C ASN A 139 35.15 29.98 4.68
N LEU A 140 34.08 29.73 3.91
CA LEU A 140 32.72 29.75 4.42
C LEU A 140 32.46 28.62 5.42
N VAL A 141 32.89 27.39 5.13
CA VAL A 141 32.65 26.25 6.03
C VAL A 141 33.58 26.20 7.25
N ASP A 142 34.68 26.96 7.22
CA ASP A 142 35.59 27.11 8.36
C ASP A 142 35.11 28.15 9.38
N ASP A 143 34.20 29.04 8.97
CA ASP A 143 33.65 30.05 9.87
C ASP A 143 32.43 29.50 10.64
N GLY A 144 32.58 29.38 11.97
CA GLY A 144 31.45 29.20 12.89
C GLY A 144 30.61 27.94 12.69
N GLY A 145 31.11 26.94 11.97
CA GLY A 145 30.41 25.68 11.69
C GLY A 145 29.34 25.79 10.62
N ALA A 146 29.49 26.72 9.67
CA ALA A 146 28.54 26.85 8.57
C ALA A 146 28.53 25.62 7.64
N VAL A 147 27.35 25.30 7.11
CA VAL A 147 27.14 24.23 6.13
C VAL A 147 26.36 24.80 4.95
N LEU A 148 26.82 24.51 3.74
CA LEU A 148 26.19 24.98 2.50
C LEU A 148 25.62 23.79 1.73
N ALA A 149 24.39 23.88 1.26
CA ALA A 149 23.78 22.95 0.32
C ALA A 149 23.38 23.72 -0.94
N TYR A 150 23.87 23.27 -2.11
CA TYR A 150 23.66 23.94 -3.38
C TYR A 150 23.51 22.94 -4.52
N SER A 151 23.05 23.41 -5.68
CA SER A 151 22.92 22.59 -6.88
C SER A 151 23.43 23.31 -8.11
N ILE A 152 24.01 22.54 -9.03
CA ILE A 152 24.60 23.01 -10.28
C ILE A 152 23.99 22.22 -11.44
N SER A 153 23.51 22.93 -12.44
CA SER A 153 23.15 22.38 -13.75
C SER A 153 24.06 22.95 -14.83
N LYS A 154 23.73 22.70 -16.11
CA LYS A 154 24.49 23.23 -17.25
C LYS A 154 24.55 24.76 -17.27
N ASP A 155 23.52 25.42 -16.77
CA ASP A 155 23.29 26.87 -16.91
C ASP A 155 22.83 27.57 -15.64
N THR A 156 22.66 26.85 -14.53
CA THR A 156 22.21 27.42 -13.25
C THR A 156 23.03 26.94 -12.06
N LEU A 157 23.24 27.84 -11.09
CA LEU A 157 23.69 27.52 -9.74
C LEU A 157 22.67 28.08 -8.74
N VAL A 158 22.20 27.21 -7.85
CA VAL A 158 21.27 27.57 -6.77
C VAL A 158 21.94 27.25 -5.43
N LEU A 159 22.23 28.25 -4.61
CA LEU A 159 22.51 28.04 -3.20
C LEU A 159 21.18 27.87 -2.47
N ASN A 160 20.83 26.62 -2.15
CA ASN A 160 19.56 26.28 -1.51
C ASN A 160 19.55 26.76 -0.06
N THR A 161 20.63 26.45 0.66
CA THR A 161 20.81 26.87 2.06
C THR A 161 22.29 27.07 2.38
N LEU A 162 22.65 28.23 2.92
CA LEU A 162 23.76 28.37 3.85
C LEU A 162 23.16 28.38 5.25
N THR A 163 23.55 27.43 6.09
CA THR A 163 23.15 27.35 7.49
C THR A 163 24.33 27.77 8.36
N ALA A 164 24.19 28.87 9.08
CA ALA A 164 25.19 29.41 10.00
C ALA A 164 24.62 29.42 11.42
N PRO A 165 24.88 28.38 12.23
CA PRO A 165 24.38 28.33 13.59
C PRO A 165 24.94 29.47 14.45
N ASN A 166 24.11 30.00 15.35
CA ASN A 166 24.42 31.07 16.30
C ASN A 166 24.80 32.40 15.62
N ARG A 167 24.30 32.65 14.41
CA ARG A 167 24.51 33.90 13.66
C ARG A 167 23.19 34.55 13.28
N THR A 168 23.22 35.87 13.12
CA THR A 168 22.14 36.70 12.58
C THR A 168 22.27 36.85 11.05
N ALA A 169 21.20 37.31 10.40
CA ALA A 169 21.20 37.66 8.98
C ALA A 169 22.29 38.67 8.59
N ASP A 170 22.57 39.66 9.45
CA ASP A 170 23.60 40.69 9.21
C ASP A 170 25.01 40.09 9.26
N GLU A 171 25.26 39.18 10.21
CA GLU A 171 26.52 38.44 10.30
C GLU A 171 26.70 37.50 9.10
N VAL A 172 25.62 36.85 8.64
CA VAL A 172 25.66 36.03 7.42
C VAL A 172 25.92 36.89 6.18
N THR A 173 25.33 38.08 6.11
CA THR A 173 25.59 39.04 5.02
C THR A 173 27.07 39.46 5.01
N THR A 174 27.63 39.71 6.20
CA THR A 174 29.06 40.04 6.35
C THR A 174 29.95 38.87 5.93
N LEU A 175 29.59 37.64 6.32
CA LEU A 175 30.30 36.41 5.94
C LEU A 175 30.32 36.20 4.42
N LEU A 176 29.24 36.53 3.72
CA LEU A 176 29.12 36.38 2.26
C LEU A 176 29.73 37.54 1.46
N SER A 177 30.06 38.67 2.10
CA SER A 177 30.55 39.88 1.43
C SER A 177 31.77 39.66 0.52
N PRO A 178 32.81 38.89 0.93
CA PRO A 178 33.94 38.58 0.05
C PRO A 178 33.50 37.82 -1.22
N LEU A 179 32.63 36.82 -1.07
CA LEU A 179 32.09 36.05 -2.18
C LEU A 179 31.27 36.93 -3.13
N THR A 180 30.35 37.74 -2.61
CA THR A 180 29.51 38.60 -3.46
C THR A 180 30.35 39.66 -4.19
N THR A 181 31.40 40.16 -3.55
CA THR A 181 32.33 41.12 -4.17
C THR A 181 33.07 40.49 -5.34
N ASP A 182 33.61 39.28 -5.17
CA ASP A 182 34.32 38.59 -6.25
C ASP A 182 33.39 38.10 -7.36
N LEU A 183 32.14 37.73 -7.03
CA LEU A 183 31.13 37.40 -8.04
C LEU A 183 30.80 38.61 -8.92
N ALA A 184 30.72 39.82 -8.36
CA ALA A 184 30.51 41.04 -9.15
C ALA A 184 31.62 41.26 -10.19
N ASN A 185 32.87 40.89 -9.85
CA ASN A 185 34.00 41.03 -10.76
C ASN A 185 33.92 40.12 -12.00
N THR A 186 33.08 39.08 -11.97
CA THR A 186 32.79 38.21 -13.14
C THR A 186 31.78 38.83 -14.12
N GLY A 187 31.29 40.03 -13.82
CA GLY A 187 30.24 40.71 -14.59
C GLY A 187 28.82 40.29 -14.19
N LEU A 188 28.66 39.60 -13.07
CA LEU A 188 27.36 39.22 -12.51
C LEU A 188 26.70 40.44 -11.82
N ASP A 189 25.47 40.74 -12.20
CA ASP A 189 24.67 41.79 -11.56
C ASP A 189 24.16 41.31 -10.20
N LEU A 190 24.76 41.82 -9.12
CA LEU A 190 24.41 41.44 -7.74
C LEU A 190 22.97 41.82 -7.37
N GLU A 191 22.33 42.78 -8.04
CA GLU A 191 20.92 43.09 -7.77
C GLU A 191 19.99 41.98 -8.30
N LYS A 192 20.48 41.12 -9.19
CA LYS A 192 19.70 40.05 -9.84
C LYS A 192 19.95 38.65 -9.29
N ILE A 193 20.91 38.47 -8.38
CA ILE A 193 21.22 37.13 -7.83
C ILE A 193 20.22 36.65 -6.77
N SER A 194 19.19 37.44 -6.47
CA SER A 194 18.14 37.11 -5.49
C SER A 194 18.71 36.64 -4.14
N LEU A 195 19.76 37.32 -3.66
CA LEU A 195 20.36 37.01 -2.36
C LEU A 195 19.37 37.33 -1.24
N VAL A 196 19.00 36.32 -0.48
CA VAL A 196 18.15 36.43 0.70
C VAL A 196 18.95 35.95 1.89
N THR A 197 19.03 36.76 2.94
CA THR A 197 19.56 36.39 4.25
C THR A 197 18.46 36.40 5.29
N THR A 198 18.50 35.45 6.23
CA THR A 198 17.42 35.23 7.20
C THR A 198 17.98 34.97 8.60
N SER A 199 17.21 35.34 9.62
CA SER A 199 17.43 34.93 11.02
C SER A 199 16.24 34.11 11.48
N SER A 200 16.47 32.88 11.93
CA SER A 200 15.44 32.03 12.53
C SER A 200 15.73 31.81 14.01
N PRO A 201 14.75 31.94 14.93
CA PRO A 201 15.00 31.82 16.37
C PRO A 201 15.53 30.45 16.80
N THR A 202 15.16 29.40 16.08
CA THR A 202 15.54 28.01 16.37
C THR A 202 15.96 27.26 15.11
N TYR A 203 16.61 26.10 15.29
CA TYR A 203 16.98 25.23 14.18
C TYR A 203 15.76 24.65 13.47
N TYR A 204 14.72 24.26 14.20
CA TYR A 204 13.52 23.70 13.59
C TYR A 204 12.72 24.74 12.79
N ASP A 205 12.65 25.99 13.27
CA ASP A 205 12.02 27.08 12.51
C ASP A 205 12.74 27.28 11.17
N TYR A 206 14.08 27.37 11.21
CA TYR A 206 14.89 27.47 9.99
C TYR A 206 14.67 26.29 9.03
N TYR A 207 14.68 25.08 9.59
CA TYR A 207 14.51 23.84 8.85
C TYR A 207 13.15 23.77 8.14
N SER A 208 12.07 24.03 8.86
CA SER A 208 10.69 23.93 8.36
C SER A 208 10.30 25.10 7.46
N SER A 209 10.83 26.31 7.67
CA SER A 209 10.50 27.47 6.84
C SER A 209 11.29 27.55 5.53
N SER A 210 12.53 27.07 5.55
CA SER A 210 13.48 27.35 4.47
C SER A 210 13.84 26.09 3.67
N LEU A 211 14.12 24.98 4.36
CA LEU A 211 14.65 23.77 3.71
C LEU A 211 13.54 22.79 3.27
N GLU A 212 12.58 22.51 4.14
CA GLU A 212 11.52 21.53 3.89
C GLU A 212 10.67 21.82 2.63
N PRO A 213 10.19 23.07 2.39
CA PRO A 213 9.39 23.38 1.20
C PRO A 213 10.16 23.16 -0.11
N PHE A 214 11.47 23.45 -0.10
CA PHE A 214 12.33 23.28 -1.27
C PHE A 214 12.54 21.80 -1.61
N ILE A 215 12.83 20.97 -0.60
CA ILE A 215 13.07 19.53 -0.80
C ILE A 215 11.78 18.83 -1.22
N ALA A 216 10.62 19.21 -0.66
CA ALA A 216 9.33 18.61 -1.02
C ALA A 216 8.96 18.78 -2.51
N ALA A 217 9.47 19.84 -3.15
CA ALA A 217 9.24 20.13 -4.57
C ALA A 217 10.22 19.41 -5.52
N SER A 218 11.30 18.82 -5.00
CA SER A 218 12.42 18.31 -5.80
C SER A 218 12.31 16.80 -6.03
N PRO A 219 12.21 16.32 -7.29
CA PRO A 219 12.17 14.90 -7.58
C PRO A 219 13.55 14.24 -7.35
N MET A 220 13.59 13.11 -6.65
CA MET A 220 14.82 12.30 -6.53
C MET A 220 15.05 11.48 -7.80
N SER A 221 16.29 11.52 -8.29
CA SER A 221 16.73 10.72 -9.44
C SER A 221 17.00 9.26 -9.01
N PRO A 222 16.59 8.26 -9.81
CA PRO A 222 16.99 6.88 -9.59
C PRO A 222 18.45 6.61 -10.01
N VAL A 223 19.06 7.49 -10.80
CA VAL A 223 20.44 7.35 -11.28
C VAL A 223 21.28 8.39 -10.54
N VAL A 224 22.01 7.94 -9.53
CA VAL A 224 22.83 8.79 -8.66
C VAL A 224 24.22 8.20 -8.46
N GLY A 225 25.21 9.07 -8.31
CA GLY A 225 26.56 8.72 -7.88
C GLY A 225 27.18 9.89 -7.12
N GLY A 226 28.14 9.63 -6.25
CA GLY A 226 28.64 10.63 -5.33
C GLY A 226 30.13 10.55 -5.14
N HIS A 227 30.76 11.68 -4.84
CA HIS A 227 32.19 11.75 -4.57
C HIS A 227 32.54 12.86 -3.58
N PHE A 228 33.57 12.62 -2.77
CA PHE A 228 34.19 13.64 -1.95
C PHE A 228 35.22 14.48 -2.70
N PHE A 229 35.23 15.77 -2.39
CA PHE A 229 36.24 16.74 -2.78
C PHE A 229 36.97 17.18 -1.52
N SER A 230 38.26 16.84 -1.46
CA SER A 230 39.10 17.21 -0.32
C SER A 230 39.41 18.70 -0.31
N ARG A 231 39.80 19.22 0.85
CA ARG A 231 40.29 20.60 1.00
C ARG A 231 41.46 20.90 0.07
N GLU A 232 42.41 19.99 0.01
CA GLU A 232 43.58 20.09 -0.85
C GLU A 232 43.20 20.10 -2.33
N ASN A 233 42.21 19.27 -2.72
CA ASN A 233 41.71 19.22 -4.08
C ASN A 233 41.08 20.55 -4.52
N LEU A 234 40.20 21.14 -3.69
CA LEU A 234 39.61 22.45 -4.00
C LEU A 234 40.65 23.57 -4.02
N ALA A 235 41.67 23.52 -3.16
CA ALA A 235 42.72 24.55 -3.11
C ALA A 235 43.69 24.48 -4.30
N SER A 236 44.06 23.28 -4.75
CA SER A 236 45.12 23.07 -5.75
C SER A 236 44.61 22.82 -7.17
N ASN A 237 43.34 22.43 -7.34
CA ASN A 237 42.82 21.92 -8.62
C ASN A 237 41.47 22.53 -9.04
N ILE A 238 41.12 23.71 -8.54
CA ILE A 238 39.81 24.36 -8.76
C ILE A 238 39.43 24.48 -10.24
N SER A 239 40.39 24.78 -11.12
CA SER A 239 40.17 24.92 -12.56
C SER A 239 39.83 23.59 -13.24
N SER A 240 40.38 22.47 -12.76
CA SER A 240 40.02 21.14 -13.29
C SER A 240 38.69 20.68 -12.73
N VAL A 241 38.40 20.99 -11.45
CA VAL A 241 37.08 20.76 -10.85
C VAL A 241 36.00 21.48 -11.66
N SER A 242 36.15 22.79 -11.89
CA SER A 242 35.19 23.57 -12.68
C SER A 242 34.99 23.00 -14.09
N ARG A 243 36.07 22.66 -14.81
CA ARG A 243 35.97 22.05 -16.15
C ARG A 243 35.29 20.68 -16.14
N GLY A 244 35.58 19.83 -15.16
CA GLY A 244 34.95 18.51 -15.06
C GLY A 244 33.47 18.59 -14.74
N LEU A 245 33.08 19.45 -13.80
CA LEU A 245 31.68 19.72 -13.49
C LEU A 245 30.91 20.29 -14.70
N ARG A 246 31.55 21.18 -15.47
CA ARG A 246 31.02 21.66 -16.75
C ARG A 246 30.83 20.52 -17.75
N SER A 247 31.84 19.66 -17.88
CA SER A 247 31.77 18.51 -18.79
C SER A 247 30.60 17.59 -18.43
N ILE A 248 30.42 17.27 -17.14
CA ILE A 248 29.37 16.39 -16.64
C ILE A 248 27.97 16.94 -16.93
N THR A 249 27.78 18.25 -16.77
CA THR A 249 26.47 18.90 -16.93
C THR A 249 26.17 19.31 -18.38
N SER A 250 27.16 19.31 -19.27
CA SER A 250 27.07 19.88 -20.62
C SER A 250 25.90 19.36 -21.49
N THR A 251 25.53 18.09 -21.36
CA THR A 251 24.42 17.48 -22.11
C THR A 251 23.05 17.91 -21.57
N GLY A 252 22.99 18.37 -20.32
CA GLY A 252 21.75 18.59 -19.58
C GLY A 252 21.13 17.32 -19.00
N ASN A 253 21.75 16.14 -19.20
CA ASN A 253 21.25 14.88 -18.65
C ASN A 253 21.52 14.75 -17.15
N PHE A 254 22.55 15.45 -16.63
CA PHE A 254 22.97 15.38 -15.24
C PHE A 254 23.04 16.76 -14.59
N SER A 255 22.75 16.77 -13.30
CA SER A 255 22.95 17.91 -12.39
C SER A 255 23.66 17.43 -11.13
N LEU A 256 24.37 18.33 -10.46
CA LEU A 256 24.98 18.04 -9.17
C LEU A 256 24.19 18.69 -8.03
N THR A 257 24.05 17.97 -6.93
CA THR A 257 23.64 18.48 -5.63
C THR A 257 24.77 18.26 -4.66
N CYS A 258 25.21 19.33 -4.02
CA CYS A 258 26.43 19.36 -3.26
C CYS A 258 26.19 19.88 -1.85
N VAL A 259 26.93 19.31 -0.88
CA VAL A 259 26.99 19.79 0.49
C VAL A 259 28.43 20.10 0.85
N ALA A 260 28.69 21.36 1.16
CA ALA A 260 29.96 21.85 1.67
C ALA A 260 29.90 21.94 3.20
N LEU A 261 30.88 21.32 3.86
CA LEU A 261 30.94 21.19 5.32
C LEU A 261 32.38 20.99 5.80
N ASN A 262 32.61 21.23 7.10
CA ASN A 262 33.85 20.87 7.78
C ASN A 262 33.55 20.01 9.01
N VAL A 263 33.96 18.74 8.99
CA VAL A 263 33.78 17.80 10.12
C VAL A 263 35.12 17.38 10.75
N ASN A 264 36.13 18.24 10.67
CA ASN A 264 37.41 18.03 11.32
C ASN A 264 37.28 18.09 12.85
N LYS A 265 37.80 17.07 13.54
CA LYS A 265 37.65 16.83 14.99
C LYS A 265 38.16 17.98 15.87
N SER A 266 39.04 18.86 15.38
CA SER A 266 39.55 20.00 16.18
C SER A 266 38.55 21.15 16.31
N ASN A 267 37.58 21.26 15.40
CA ASN A 267 36.72 22.45 15.27
C ASN A 267 35.24 22.17 15.60
N ILE A 268 34.93 20.95 16.04
CA ILE A 268 33.56 20.50 16.34
C ILE A 268 33.49 19.85 17.71
N VAL A 269 32.27 19.62 18.20
CA VAL A 269 32.04 18.79 19.38
C VAL A 269 32.59 17.38 19.12
N SER A 270 33.49 16.93 20.01
CA SER A 270 34.11 15.61 19.90
C SER A 270 33.08 14.49 19.75
N PRO A 271 33.35 13.47 18.91
CA PRO A 271 32.52 12.27 18.83
C PRO A 271 32.37 11.59 20.19
N VAL A 272 31.24 10.91 20.42
CA VAL A 272 31.00 10.13 21.65
C VAL A 272 32.08 9.06 21.85
N ALA A 273 32.47 8.39 20.76
CA ALA A 273 33.51 7.37 20.73
C ALA A 273 34.08 7.22 19.31
N ASP A 274 35.12 6.40 19.18
CA ASP A 274 35.61 5.97 17.85
C ASP A 274 34.51 5.24 17.07
N ASN A 275 34.49 5.42 15.74
CA ASN A 275 33.39 4.97 14.90
C ASN A 275 33.88 4.58 13.48
N ALA A 276 33.03 3.88 12.72
CA ALA A 276 33.41 3.26 11.44
C ALA A 276 33.29 4.17 10.22
N VAL A 277 32.95 5.44 10.41
CA VAL A 277 32.83 6.43 9.34
C VAL A 277 34.09 6.45 8.48
N HIS A 278 33.92 6.55 7.15
CA HIS A 278 35.04 6.65 6.21
C HIS A 278 36.00 7.80 6.60
N PRO A 279 37.30 7.54 6.83
CA PRO A 279 38.25 8.55 7.32
C PRO A 279 38.37 9.82 6.47
N ALA A 280 38.21 9.70 5.14
CA ALA A 280 38.17 10.82 4.19
C ALA A 280 37.18 11.94 4.56
N TRP A 281 36.12 11.68 5.33
CA TRP A 281 35.24 12.73 5.84
C TRP A 281 36.01 13.83 6.57
N ARG A 282 37.11 13.51 7.25
CA ARG A 282 37.89 14.48 8.04
C ARG A 282 38.71 15.45 7.19
N THR A 283 38.98 15.10 5.92
CA THR A 283 39.68 15.97 4.96
C THR A 283 38.78 16.50 3.85
N THR A 284 37.53 16.04 3.80
CA THR A 284 36.50 16.49 2.86
C THR A 284 36.05 17.90 3.19
N CYS A 285 35.93 18.73 2.16
CA CYS A 285 35.33 20.07 2.25
C CYS A 285 33.95 20.10 1.59
N LEU A 286 33.75 19.21 0.62
CA LEU A 286 32.60 19.20 -0.26
C LEU A 286 32.27 17.76 -0.66
N THR A 287 31.02 17.34 -0.49
CA THR A 287 30.47 16.11 -1.06
C THR A 287 29.48 16.49 -2.15
N CYS A 288 29.58 15.88 -3.32
CA CYS A 288 28.63 16.13 -4.41
C CYS A 288 28.05 14.82 -4.92
N MET A 289 26.72 14.79 -4.97
CA MET A 289 25.93 13.78 -5.66
C MET A 289 25.62 14.29 -7.07
N VAL A 290 26.03 13.53 -8.08
CA VAL A 290 25.53 13.71 -9.45
C VAL A 290 24.27 12.85 -9.62
N GLY A 291 23.21 13.46 -10.13
CA GLY A 291 21.95 12.81 -10.41
C GLY A 291 21.50 13.08 -11.83
N SER A 292 20.92 12.08 -12.50
CA SER A 292 20.29 12.33 -13.80
C SER A 292 19.05 13.22 -13.61
N VAL A 293 18.78 14.13 -14.54
CA VAL A 293 17.59 14.98 -14.50
C VAL A 293 16.35 14.10 -14.62
N TRP A 294 15.52 14.09 -13.58
CA TRP A 294 14.39 13.17 -13.46
C TRP A 294 13.05 13.89 -13.55
N THR A 295 12.18 13.44 -14.45
CA THR A 295 10.77 13.86 -14.52
C THR A 295 9.84 12.66 -14.30
N TRP A 296 8.86 12.85 -13.42
CA TRP A 296 7.84 11.85 -13.14
C TRP A 296 7.07 11.42 -14.41
N GLY A 297 7.18 10.15 -14.78
CA GLY A 297 6.47 9.57 -15.93
C GLY A 297 7.31 9.38 -17.19
N GLN A 298 8.62 9.65 -17.13
CA GLN A 298 9.50 9.34 -18.25
C GLN A 298 9.71 7.83 -18.45
N PRO A 299 10.01 7.37 -19.69
CA PRO A 299 10.27 5.96 -19.99
C PRO A 299 11.40 5.37 -19.16
N TRP A 300 11.27 4.10 -18.77
CA TRP A 300 12.29 3.40 -17.98
C TRP A 300 13.58 3.13 -18.77
N ASP A 301 13.51 3.04 -20.10
CA ASP A 301 14.69 2.82 -20.93
C ASP A 301 15.71 3.98 -20.82
N LEU A 302 15.23 5.21 -20.62
CA LEU A 302 16.08 6.38 -20.36
C LEU A 302 16.84 6.27 -19.03
N VAL A 303 16.25 5.62 -18.01
CA VAL A 303 16.92 5.36 -16.72
C VAL A 303 18.11 4.44 -16.94
N LEU A 304 17.95 3.40 -17.75
CA LEU A 304 19.02 2.46 -18.06
C LEU A 304 20.12 3.13 -18.88
N GLU A 305 19.75 3.95 -19.86
CA GLU A 305 20.71 4.73 -20.66
C GLU A 305 21.52 5.69 -19.79
N HIS A 306 20.86 6.51 -18.96
CA HIS A 306 21.54 7.41 -18.03
C HIS A 306 22.39 6.64 -17.01
N GLN A 307 21.97 5.46 -16.56
CA GLN A 307 22.79 4.64 -15.67
C GLN A 307 24.09 4.18 -16.36
N GLN A 308 24.03 3.82 -17.65
CA GLN A 308 25.23 3.47 -18.41
C GLN A 308 26.14 4.69 -18.62
N GLU A 309 25.57 5.85 -18.96
CA GLU A 309 26.33 7.11 -19.09
C GLU A 309 26.98 7.50 -17.75
N LEU A 310 26.26 7.34 -16.65
CA LEU A 310 26.76 7.61 -15.30
C LEU A 310 28.00 6.75 -15.00
N ILE A 311 27.91 5.43 -15.21
CA ILE A 311 28.98 4.48 -14.89
C ILE A 311 30.18 4.64 -15.82
N HIS A 312 29.96 4.85 -17.13
CA HIS A 312 31.03 4.79 -18.12
C HIS A 312 31.65 6.13 -18.49
N SER A 313 31.00 7.25 -18.15
CA SER A 313 31.47 8.59 -18.51
C SER A 313 31.54 9.53 -17.30
N VAL A 314 30.43 9.68 -16.58
CA VAL A 314 30.31 10.70 -15.53
C VAL A 314 31.13 10.36 -14.29
N MET A 315 31.01 9.14 -13.75
CA MET A 315 31.75 8.71 -12.56
C MET A 315 33.28 8.70 -12.80
N PRO A 316 33.81 8.16 -13.92
CA PRO A 316 35.23 8.29 -14.25
C PRO A 316 35.71 9.75 -14.34
N THR A 317 34.85 10.66 -14.83
CA THR A 317 35.16 12.09 -14.86
C THR A 317 35.24 12.67 -13.44
N LEU A 318 34.31 12.31 -12.56
CA LEU A 318 34.33 12.72 -11.14
C LEU A 318 35.60 12.24 -10.43
N GLU A 319 35.95 10.96 -10.58
CA GLU A 319 37.15 10.35 -9.99
C GLU A 319 38.44 11.05 -10.46
N THR A 320 38.49 11.45 -11.73
CA THR A 320 39.64 12.18 -12.30
C THR A 320 39.81 13.56 -11.66
N ILE A 321 38.72 14.27 -11.35
CA ILE A 321 38.79 15.64 -10.82
C ILE A 321 38.92 15.69 -9.29
N THR A 322 38.51 14.66 -8.56
CA THR A 322 38.52 14.62 -7.08
C THR A 322 39.85 14.15 -6.48
N LEU A 323 40.66 13.41 -7.24
CA LEU A 323 41.97 12.87 -6.82
C LEU A 323 41.91 11.91 -5.61
N SER A 324 40.71 11.42 -5.29
CA SER A 324 40.43 10.41 -4.26
C SER A 324 39.41 9.43 -4.87
N SER A 325 39.20 8.26 -4.26
CA SER A 325 38.07 7.38 -4.60
C SER A 325 36.95 7.40 -3.56
N ALA A 326 37.07 8.22 -2.50
CA ALA A 326 36.13 8.18 -1.38
C ALA A 326 34.78 8.86 -1.69
N ALA A 327 33.70 8.22 -1.27
CA ALA A 327 32.33 8.70 -1.42
C ALA A 327 31.52 8.47 -0.14
N TYR A 328 30.47 9.27 0.04
CA TYR A 328 29.49 8.99 1.08
C TYR A 328 28.63 7.82 0.62
N LEU A 329 28.72 6.69 1.31
CA LEU A 329 28.09 5.43 0.88
C LEU A 329 26.56 5.49 0.67
N ASN A 330 25.86 6.46 1.26
CA ASN A 330 24.42 6.67 1.06
C ASN A 330 24.09 7.49 -0.22
N GLU A 331 25.11 8.12 -0.80
CA GLU A 331 25.01 8.97 -2.00
C GLU A 331 25.91 8.46 -3.14
N ALA A 332 26.63 7.36 -2.91
CA ALA A 332 27.51 6.72 -3.87
C ALA A 332 26.72 5.88 -4.88
N ASN A 333 27.34 5.54 -6.01
CA ASN A 333 26.69 4.67 -6.99
C ASN A 333 26.95 3.20 -6.61
N PHE A 334 25.87 2.43 -6.51
CA PHE A 334 25.93 1.03 -6.12
C PHE A 334 26.73 0.13 -7.08
N ALA A 335 27.01 0.60 -8.30
CA ALA A 335 27.72 -0.15 -9.34
C ALA A 335 29.20 0.24 -9.49
N GLN A 336 29.77 1.01 -8.55
CA GLN A 336 31.22 1.30 -8.55
C GLN A 336 32.03 0.02 -8.28
N ASP A 337 33.02 -0.24 -9.13
CA ASP A 337 33.85 -1.45 -9.05
C ASP A 337 34.76 -1.47 -7.81
N ASP A 338 35.18 -0.31 -7.32
CA ASP A 338 36.11 -0.13 -6.19
C ASP A 338 35.44 0.17 -4.85
N TRP A 339 34.15 -0.19 -4.72
CA TRP A 339 33.27 0.13 -3.59
C TRP A 339 33.88 -0.16 -2.20
N GLN A 340 34.72 -1.18 -2.04
CA GLN A 340 35.37 -1.44 -0.74
C GLN A 340 36.20 -0.24 -0.30
N GLN A 341 37.02 0.28 -1.22
CA GLN A 341 37.86 1.44 -0.95
C GLN A 341 37.01 2.70 -0.88
N SER A 342 36.06 2.86 -1.81
CA SER A 342 35.27 4.08 -1.97
C SER A 342 34.31 4.33 -0.80
N PHE A 343 33.73 3.27 -0.23
CA PHE A 343 32.70 3.39 0.81
C PHE A 343 33.24 3.19 2.21
N TYR A 344 34.31 2.40 2.36
CA TYR A 344 34.82 1.99 3.68
C TYR A 344 36.32 2.28 3.87
N GLY A 345 37.11 2.41 2.80
CA GLY A 345 38.55 2.65 2.87
C GLY A 345 39.27 1.65 3.77
N GLU A 346 40.16 2.16 4.62
CA GLU A 346 40.93 1.34 5.57
C GLU A 346 40.08 0.61 6.63
N ASN A 347 38.82 1.04 6.85
CA ASN A 347 37.92 0.40 7.81
C ASN A 347 37.35 -0.93 7.31
N TYR A 348 37.44 -1.23 6.00
CA TYR A 348 36.77 -2.37 5.38
C TYR A 348 37.15 -3.72 6.00
N SER A 349 38.44 -3.94 6.27
CA SER A 349 38.93 -5.22 6.84
C SER A 349 38.33 -5.48 8.22
N ARG A 350 38.37 -4.50 9.12
CA ARG A 350 37.78 -4.57 10.46
C ARG A 350 36.27 -4.76 10.40
N LEU A 351 35.59 -4.03 9.52
CA LEU A 351 34.15 -4.18 9.31
C LEU A 351 33.77 -5.60 8.85
N ARG A 352 34.57 -6.20 7.97
CA ARG A 352 34.38 -7.58 7.51
C ARG A 352 34.60 -8.62 8.61
N GLU A 353 35.57 -8.40 9.48
CA GLU A 353 35.80 -9.26 10.65
C GLU A 353 34.61 -9.24 11.61
N ILE A 354 34.10 -8.04 11.92
CA ILE A 354 32.92 -7.87 12.79
C ILE A 354 31.68 -8.51 12.15
N LYS A 355 31.49 -8.33 10.85
CA LYS A 355 30.43 -8.99 10.10
C LYS A 355 30.49 -10.51 10.24
N SER A 356 31.68 -11.09 10.05
CA SER A 356 31.89 -12.54 10.14
C SER A 356 31.61 -13.07 11.55
N LYS A 357 31.83 -12.25 12.58
CA LYS A 357 31.54 -12.59 13.98
C LYS A 357 30.04 -12.64 14.29
N TYR A 358 29.27 -11.64 13.87
CA TYR A 358 27.86 -11.50 14.25
C TYR A 358 26.86 -12.08 13.25
N ASP A 359 27.31 -12.32 12.01
CA ASP A 359 26.50 -12.90 10.95
C ASP A 359 27.37 -13.72 9.98
N PRO A 360 27.84 -14.90 10.43
CA PRO A 360 28.74 -15.77 9.67
C PRO A 360 28.08 -16.35 8.41
N ASP A 361 26.76 -16.53 8.43
CA ASP A 361 25.98 -17.08 7.32
C ASP A 361 25.53 -16.02 6.31
N SER A 362 25.93 -14.76 6.54
CA SER A 362 25.59 -13.63 5.67
C SER A 362 24.08 -13.43 5.48
N LEU A 363 23.30 -13.61 6.56
CA LEU A 363 21.87 -13.36 6.59
C LEU A 363 21.52 -11.90 6.26
N PHE A 364 22.27 -10.96 6.82
CA PHE A 364 22.16 -9.53 6.60
C PHE A 364 23.11 -9.10 5.48
N TYR A 365 22.53 -8.54 4.41
CA TYR A 365 23.25 -7.93 3.31
C TYR A 365 22.47 -6.75 2.72
N GLY A 366 23.19 -5.71 2.33
CA GLY A 366 22.70 -4.54 1.61
C GLY A 366 23.72 -4.17 0.53
N ILE A 367 23.32 -3.36 -0.45
CA ILE A 367 24.17 -3.02 -1.61
C ILE A 367 24.88 -1.70 -1.37
N THR A 368 24.12 -0.76 -0.85
CA THR A 368 24.51 0.49 -0.24
C THR A 368 23.67 0.64 1.03
N ALA A 369 24.01 1.55 1.93
CA ALA A 369 23.19 1.73 3.14
C ALA A 369 21.98 2.64 2.94
N GLU A 370 21.83 3.29 1.79
CA GLU A 370 20.63 4.03 1.39
C GLU A 370 20.49 4.02 -0.15
N LEU A 371 19.25 4.06 -0.63
CA LEU A 371 18.77 4.03 -2.04
C LEU A 371 18.64 2.67 -2.78
N TYR A 372 17.64 2.67 -3.67
CA TYR A 372 16.84 1.57 -4.22
C TYR A 372 17.49 0.67 -5.29
N PHE A 373 18.58 -0.08 -5.04
CA PHE A 373 19.01 -1.08 -6.05
C PHE A 373 19.57 -2.37 -5.43
N TYR A 374 19.06 -3.52 -5.90
CA TYR A 374 19.47 -4.88 -5.50
C TYR A 374 20.13 -5.65 -6.66
N ARG A 375 21.44 -5.93 -6.64
CA ARG A 375 22.10 -7.05 -7.28
C ARG A 375 23.26 -7.68 -6.47
N THR A 376 23.21 -9.01 -6.40
CA THR A 376 24.27 -9.99 -6.08
C THR A 376 25.56 -9.80 -6.89
N THR A 377 26.74 -9.85 -6.26
CA THR A 377 27.68 -11.02 -6.23
C THR A 377 28.97 -10.72 -5.46
N PHE A 378 29.19 -11.43 -4.34
CA PHE A 378 30.55 -11.91 -4.02
C PHE A 378 30.83 -13.07 -4.98
N GLN A 379 31.77 -12.93 -5.90
CA GLN A 379 32.41 -14.09 -6.52
C GLN A 379 33.42 -14.69 -5.52
N PHE A 380 33.27 -15.98 -5.24
CA PHE A 380 34.42 -16.87 -5.04
C PHE A 380 34.87 -17.38 -6.43
N PRO A 381 36.13 -17.82 -6.61
CA PRO A 381 37.20 -17.07 -7.27
C PRO A 381 37.48 -17.53 -8.71
N ARG A 382 38.13 -16.67 -9.52
CA ARG A 382 38.90 -17.11 -10.69
C ARG A 382 40.40 -16.85 -10.49
N THR A 383 41.03 -17.76 -9.77
CA THR A 383 42.21 -18.44 -10.33
C THR A 383 41.82 -19.88 -10.57
N MET A 384 41.30 -20.14 -11.77
CA MET A 384 41.30 -21.49 -12.31
C MET A 384 42.61 -21.70 -13.04
N SER A 385 43.58 -22.24 -12.31
CA SER A 385 44.29 -23.37 -12.87
C SER A 385 43.33 -24.57 -12.82
N SER A 386 43.08 -25.18 -13.99
CA SER A 386 42.52 -26.52 -14.20
C SER A 386 41.64 -27.13 -13.09
N ASN A 387 40.30 -26.99 -13.20
CA ASN A 387 39.25 -28.00 -12.84
C ASN A 387 37.83 -27.37 -12.73
N GLU A 388 37.16 -27.08 -13.86
CA GLU A 388 35.75 -26.60 -13.90
C GLU A 388 34.77 -27.78 -13.81
N LEU A 389 34.16 -28.03 -12.64
CA LEU A 389 33.05 -28.99 -12.48
C LEU A 389 32.00 -28.76 -11.34
N PRO A 390 32.09 -27.81 -10.37
CA PRO A 390 31.12 -27.78 -9.26
C PRO A 390 29.84 -26.91 -9.47
N HIS A 391 29.85 -25.85 -10.30
CA HIS A 391 28.68 -24.94 -10.40
C HIS A 391 27.53 -25.45 -11.28
N VAL A 392 27.83 -26.23 -12.33
CA VAL A 392 26.81 -26.96 -13.11
C VAL A 392 26.11 -28.01 -12.23
N GLY A 393 26.87 -28.66 -11.34
CA GLY A 393 26.35 -29.64 -10.39
C GLY A 393 25.33 -29.05 -9.41
N MET A 394 25.55 -27.83 -8.91
CA MET A 394 24.62 -27.18 -7.97
C MET A 394 23.29 -26.76 -8.62
N ILE A 395 23.33 -26.16 -9.82
CA ILE A 395 22.10 -25.79 -10.54
C ILE A 395 21.35 -27.05 -10.96
N ALA A 396 22.06 -28.06 -11.47
CA ALA A 396 21.47 -29.36 -11.79
C ALA A 396 20.85 -30.01 -10.55
N PHE A 397 21.52 -29.97 -9.40
CA PHE A 397 20.99 -30.47 -8.13
C PHE A 397 19.72 -29.73 -7.70
N ALA A 398 19.69 -28.39 -7.78
CA ALA A 398 18.50 -27.61 -7.45
C ALA A 398 17.32 -27.92 -8.38
N CYS A 399 17.58 -28.03 -9.70
CA CYS A 399 16.57 -28.43 -10.68
C CYS A 399 16.07 -29.86 -10.42
N VAL A 400 16.96 -30.80 -10.12
CA VAL A 400 16.60 -32.19 -9.78
C VAL A 400 15.81 -32.25 -8.48
N ALA A 401 16.23 -31.52 -7.43
CA ALA A 401 15.52 -31.46 -6.17
C ALA A 401 14.10 -30.87 -6.34
N TRP A 402 13.97 -29.80 -7.12
CA TRP A 402 12.66 -29.22 -7.45
C TRP A 402 11.79 -30.19 -8.26
N LEU A 403 12.37 -30.86 -9.26
CA LEU A 403 11.66 -31.84 -10.08
C LEU A 403 11.19 -33.04 -9.23
N LEU A 404 12.05 -33.55 -8.35
CA LEU A 404 11.71 -34.61 -7.41
C LEU A 404 10.61 -34.18 -6.44
N PHE A 405 10.68 -32.96 -5.92
CA PHE A 405 9.62 -32.39 -5.09
C PHE A 405 8.30 -32.27 -5.88
N ALA A 406 8.32 -31.76 -7.11
CA ALA A 406 7.14 -31.63 -7.96
C ALA A 406 6.50 -32.99 -8.28
N ILE A 407 7.32 -34.00 -8.64
CA ILE A 407 6.88 -35.37 -8.87
C ILE A 407 6.29 -35.97 -7.59
N ASN A 408 6.98 -35.85 -6.46
CA ASN A 408 6.51 -36.36 -5.16
C ASN A 408 5.17 -35.72 -4.78
N LEU A 409 5.02 -34.41 -5.00
CA LEU A 409 3.78 -33.69 -4.74
C LEU A 409 2.63 -34.15 -5.63
N VAL A 410 2.88 -34.39 -6.92
CA VAL A 410 1.89 -34.95 -7.86
C VAL A 410 1.45 -36.35 -7.43
N VAL A 411 2.41 -37.23 -7.13
CA VAL A 411 2.15 -38.59 -6.67
C VAL A 411 1.34 -38.57 -5.37
N TYR A 412 1.76 -37.76 -4.40
CA TYR A 412 1.03 -37.58 -3.15
C TYR A 412 -0.41 -37.12 -3.40
N ARG A 413 -0.63 -36.07 -4.20
CA ARG A 413 -1.97 -35.54 -4.46
C ARG A 413 -2.88 -36.53 -5.19
N LEU A 414 -2.35 -37.32 -6.12
CA LEU A 414 -3.14 -38.28 -6.90
C LEU A 414 -3.48 -39.56 -6.14
N PHE A 415 -2.57 -40.05 -5.30
CA PHE A 415 -2.68 -41.41 -4.74
C PHE A 415 -2.77 -41.44 -3.21
N PHE A 416 -2.14 -40.50 -2.50
CA PHE A 416 -1.96 -40.56 -1.04
C PHE A 416 -2.69 -39.46 -0.27
N SER A 417 -3.17 -38.41 -0.94
CA SER A 417 -3.91 -37.34 -0.26
C SER A 417 -5.22 -37.89 0.33
N PRO A 418 -5.74 -37.30 1.43
CA PRO A 418 -6.96 -37.78 2.10
C PRO A 418 -8.19 -37.87 1.20
N ILE A 419 -8.19 -37.11 0.10
CA ILE A 419 -9.27 -37.04 -0.89
C ILE A 419 -8.88 -37.65 -2.25
N ALA A 420 -7.83 -38.46 -2.33
CA ALA A 420 -7.38 -39.11 -3.57
C ALA A 420 -8.43 -40.02 -4.22
N LYS A 421 -9.26 -40.67 -3.40
CA LYS A 421 -10.32 -41.60 -3.85
C LYS A 421 -11.55 -40.91 -4.48
N PHE A 422 -11.70 -39.60 -4.31
CA PHE A 422 -12.88 -38.87 -4.81
C PHE A 422 -12.71 -38.59 -6.31
N PRO A 423 -13.79 -38.69 -7.10
CA PRO A 423 -13.72 -38.52 -8.55
C PRO A 423 -13.52 -37.05 -8.93
N GLY A 424 -12.91 -36.78 -10.08
CA GLY A 424 -12.67 -35.43 -10.58
C GLY A 424 -11.53 -35.37 -11.61
N PRO A 425 -11.33 -34.23 -12.29
CA PRO A 425 -10.24 -34.07 -13.23
C PRO A 425 -8.87 -34.27 -12.55
N LYS A 426 -8.00 -35.07 -13.17
CA LYS A 426 -6.64 -35.30 -12.65
C LYS A 426 -5.83 -34.00 -12.56
N LEU A 427 -6.01 -33.08 -13.52
CA LEU A 427 -5.37 -31.77 -13.50
C LEU A 427 -5.81 -30.92 -12.29
N ALA A 428 -7.12 -30.91 -11.98
CA ALA A 428 -7.65 -30.25 -10.80
C ALA A 428 -7.13 -30.89 -9.50
N ALA A 429 -6.96 -32.20 -9.46
CA ALA A 429 -6.41 -32.90 -8.30
C ALA A 429 -4.93 -32.56 -8.02
N ILE A 430 -4.12 -32.30 -9.05
CA ILE A 430 -2.67 -32.04 -8.88
C ILE A 430 -2.33 -30.58 -8.64
N THR A 431 -3.13 -29.61 -9.10
CA THR A 431 -2.78 -28.19 -9.01
C THR A 431 -3.97 -27.24 -8.81
N GLY A 432 -3.75 -26.18 -8.04
CA GLY A 432 -4.70 -25.06 -7.92
C GLY A 432 -4.73 -24.15 -9.15
N TRP A 433 -3.76 -24.27 -10.07
CA TRP A 433 -3.73 -23.49 -11.31
C TRP A 433 -4.89 -23.79 -12.25
N HIS A 434 -5.52 -24.96 -12.12
CA HIS A 434 -6.75 -25.28 -12.84
C HIS A 434 -7.88 -24.32 -12.45
N GLU A 435 -8.13 -24.16 -11.14
CA GLU A 435 -9.08 -23.20 -10.59
C GLU A 435 -8.70 -21.76 -10.98
N ALA A 436 -7.42 -21.39 -10.83
CA ALA A 436 -6.92 -20.06 -11.18
C ALA A 436 -7.16 -19.71 -12.66
N TYR A 437 -7.00 -20.66 -13.58
CA TYR A 437 -7.25 -20.42 -15.00
C TYR A 437 -8.70 -20.00 -15.28
N PHE A 438 -9.68 -20.65 -14.64
CA PHE A 438 -11.08 -20.30 -14.83
C PHE A 438 -11.51 -19.06 -14.07
N ASP A 439 -10.91 -18.81 -12.90
CA ASP A 439 -11.18 -17.60 -12.12
C ASP A 439 -10.55 -16.34 -12.71
N LEU A 440 -9.39 -16.45 -13.38
CA LEU A 440 -8.59 -15.28 -13.79
C LEU A 440 -8.49 -15.07 -15.31
N ILE A 441 -8.48 -16.14 -16.11
CA ILE A 441 -8.06 -16.06 -17.52
C ILE A 441 -9.23 -16.36 -18.47
N LYS A 442 -9.93 -17.48 -18.25
CA LYS A 442 -10.95 -17.95 -19.21
C LYS A 442 -12.05 -16.90 -19.35
N LYS A 443 -12.26 -16.39 -20.57
CA LYS A 443 -13.28 -15.37 -20.88
C LYS A 443 -13.24 -14.14 -19.96
N GLY A 444 -12.06 -13.77 -19.45
CA GLY A 444 -11.91 -12.62 -18.53
C GLY A 444 -12.15 -12.94 -17.05
N GLY A 445 -12.34 -14.21 -16.67
CA GLY A 445 -12.44 -14.66 -15.28
C GLY A 445 -13.86 -15.04 -14.83
N GLY A 446 -13.96 -15.48 -13.57
CA GLY A 446 -15.23 -15.86 -12.93
C GLY A 446 -15.93 -17.08 -13.56
N GLN A 447 -15.21 -17.93 -14.31
CA GLN A 447 -15.83 -19.03 -15.06
C GLN A 447 -15.86 -20.37 -14.31
N PHE A 448 -15.28 -20.45 -13.11
CA PHE A 448 -15.09 -21.72 -12.42
C PHE A 448 -16.39 -22.42 -12.02
N PRO A 449 -17.46 -21.74 -11.56
CA PRO A 449 -18.76 -22.38 -11.27
C PRO A 449 -19.33 -23.14 -12.48
N PHE A 450 -19.25 -22.56 -13.68
CA PHE A 450 -19.73 -23.22 -14.90
C PHE A 450 -18.86 -24.44 -15.29
N GLU A 451 -17.56 -24.38 -14.99
CA GLU A 451 -16.69 -25.53 -15.19
C GLU A 451 -16.99 -26.64 -14.18
N ILE A 452 -17.26 -26.31 -12.92
CA ILE A 452 -17.70 -27.27 -11.90
C ILE A 452 -18.98 -27.99 -12.35
N LYS A 453 -19.96 -27.28 -12.97
CA LYS A 453 -21.17 -27.90 -13.53
C LYS A 453 -20.84 -28.97 -14.58
N LYS A 454 -19.86 -28.72 -15.44
CA LYS A 454 -19.38 -29.74 -16.41
C LYS A 454 -18.67 -30.89 -15.71
N MET A 455 -17.93 -30.63 -14.64
CA MET A 455 -17.31 -31.71 -13.86
C MET A 455 -18.38 -32.60 -13.22
N HIS A 456 -19.44 -32.05 -12.65
CA HIS A 456 -20.55 -32.83 -12.10
C HIS A 456 -21.23 -33.70 -13.15
N ARG A 457 -21.49 -33.15 -14.35
CA ARG A 457 -22.00 -33.93 -15.49
C ARG A 457 -21.12 -35.13 -15.86
N LYS A 458 -19.81 -35.05 -15.65
CA LYS A 458 -18.84 -36.10 -16.01
C LYS A 458 -18.52 -37.08 -14.89
N TYR A 459 -18.40 -36.59 -13.65
CA TYR A 459 -17.83 -37.35 -12.53
C TYR A 459 -18.85 -37.72 -11.46
N GLY A 460 -20.07 -37.16 -11.52
CA GLY A 460 -21.16 -37.45 -10.60
C GLY A 460 -21.39 -36.36 -9.55
N PRO A 461 -22.20 -36.63 -8.52
CA PRO A 461 -22.73 -35.61 -7.60
C PRO A 461 -21.72 -35.08 -6.58
N ILE A 462 -20.55 -35.72 -6.44
CA ILE A 462 -19.45 -35.26 -5.60
C ILE A 462 -18.17 -35.25 -6.42
N VAL A 463 -17.45 -34.12 -6.44
CA VAL A 463 -16.28 -33.93 -7.31
C VAL A 463 -15.15 -33.27 -6.56
N ARG A 464 -13.92 -33.75 -6.79
CA ARG A 464 -12.69 -33.06 -6.41
C ARG A 464 -12.35 -31.97 -7.43
N ILE A 465 -12.54 -30.72 -7.01
CA ILE A 465 -12.44 -29.54 -7.90
C ILE A 465 -11.07 -28.84 -7.84
N ASN A 466 -10.28 -29.10 -6.80
CA ASN A 466 -8.89 -28.66 -6.67
C ASN A 466 -8.12 -29.66 -5.77
N PRO A 467 -6.83 -29.43 -5.43
CA PRO A 467 -6.06 -30.39 -4.65
C PRO A 467 -6.59 -30.64 -3.23
N LYS A 468 -7.44 -29.76 -2.68
CA LYS A 468 -7.86 -29.76 -1.27
C LYS A 468 -9.37 -29.82 -1.06
N GLU A 469 -10.19 -29.45 -2.05
CA GLU A 469 -11.62 -29.18 -1.90
C GLU A 469 -12.48 -30.16 -2.70
N LEU A 470 -13.62 -30.52 -2.11
CA LEU A 470 -14.70 -31.27 -2.75
C LEU A 470 -15.91 -30.37 -2.95
N HIS A 471 -16.57 -30.50 -4.10
CA HIS A 471 -17.84 -29.86 -4.41
C HIS A 471 -18.95 -30.91 -4.48
N ILE A 472 -20.13 -30.59 -3.96
CA ILE A 472 -21.32 -31.44 -4.01
C ILE A 472 -22.42 -30.71 -4.78
N ASP A 473 -23.09 -31.42 -5.69
CA ASP A 473 -24.22 -30.90 -6.49
C ASP A 473 -25.48 -31.72 -6.21
N ASP A 474 -26.03 -31.49 -5.02
CA ASP A 474 -27.21 -32.19 -4.50
C ASP A 474 -28.01 -31.28 -3.55
N PRO A 475 -29.16 -30.74 -3.98
CA PRO A 475 -29.99 -29.87 -3.16
C PRO A 475 -30.42 -30.48 -1.82
N ALA A 476 -30.54 -31.81 -1.72
CA ALA A 476 -30.92 -32.47 -0.48
C ALA A 476 -29.80 -32.39 0.59
N PHE A 477 -28.54 -32.20 0.16
CA PHE A 477 -27.40 -32.09 1.07
C PHE A 477 -27.15 -30.66 1.58
N TYR A 478 -27.82 -29.65 1.00
CA TYR A 478 -27.55 -28.24 1.30
C TYR A 478 -27.70 -27.88 2.79
N ASP A 479 -28.78 -28.35 3.44
CA ASP A 479 -29.03 -28.08 4.87
C ASP A 479 -28.06 -28.85 5.80
N VAL A 480 -27.41 -29.91 5.31
CA VAL A 480 -26.36 -30.63 6.04
C VAL A 480 -25.09 -29.80 6.05
N LEU A 481 -24.68 -29.29 4.89
CA LEU A 481 -23.47 -28.48 4.75
C LEU A 481 -23.62 -27.09 5.39
N TYR A 482 -24.78 -26.46 5.20
CA TYR A 482 -25.11 -25.11 5.70
C TYR A 482 -26.08 -25.17 6.88
N SER A 483 -25.67 -25.87 7.93
CA SER A 483 -26.50 -26.12 9.11
C SER A 483 -26.69 -24.89 10.02
N ASN A 484 -27.88 -24.78 10.61
CA ASN A 484 -28.16 -23.86 11.73
C ASN A 484 -27.70 -24.42 13.10
N LYS A 485 -27.51 -25.74 13.21
CA LYS A 485 -27.21 -26.42 14.49
C LYS A 485 -25.71 -26.55 14.74
N LYS A 486 -24.92 -26.65 13.67
CA LYS A 486 -23.47 -26.83 13.74
C LYS A 486 -22.76 -25.61 13.16
N ALA A 487 -21.73 -25.15 13.86
CA ALA A 487 -20.90 -24.05 13.41
C ALA A 487 -19.69 -24.63 12.67
N TYR A 488 -19.53 -24.26 11.40
CA TYR A 488 -18.44 -24.71 10.55
C TYR A 488 -17.51 -23.56 10.18
N ASP A 489 -16.23 -23.87 10.03
CA ASP A 489 -15.23 -22.90 9.61
C ASP A 489 -15.41 -22.56 8.13
N LYS A 490 -15.15 -21.30 7.79
CA LYS A 490 -14.95 -20.90 6.39
C LYS A 490 -13.53 -21.29 5.99
N TYR A 491 -13.33 -21.64 4.73
CA TYR A 491 -11.98 -21.98 4.26
C TYR A 491 -11.04 -20.78 4.38
N GLU A 492 -9.94 -20.93 5.12
CA GLU A 492 -9.01 -19.86 5.47
C GLU A 492 -8.52 -19.04 4.27
N ARG A 493 -8.34 -19.70 3.12
CA ARG A 493 -7.95 -19.05 1.86
C ARG A 493 -8.87 -17.87 1.47
N PHE A 494 -10.14 -17.92 1.84
CA PHE A 494 -11.12 -16.89 1.49
C PHE A 494 -11.08 -15.66 2.40
N GLN A 495 -10.31 -15.67 3.50
CA GLN A 495 -10.29 -14.54 4.45
C GLN A 495 -9.70 -13.25 3.86
N TYR A 496 -8.81 -13.38 2.88
CA TYR A 496 -8.13 -12.25 2.23
C TYR A 496 -8.75 -11.82 0.90
N ARG A 497 -9.81 -12.51 0.44
CA ARG A 497 -10.46 -12.24 -0.87
C ARG A 497 -10.86 -10.76 -1.03
N PHE A 498 -11.35 -10.16 0.04
CA PHE A 498 -11.78 -8.76 0.07
C PHE A 498 -10.87 -7.87 0.93
N SER A 499 -9.66 -8.34 1.29
CA SER A 499 -8.70 -7.61 2.15
C SER A 499 -9.22 -7.24 3.55
N ILE A 500 -10.25 -7.92 4.05
CA ILE A 500 -10.92 -7.63 5.33
C ILE A 500 -10.96 -8.86 6.26
N PRO A 501 -9.83 -9.53 6.54
CA PRO A 501 -9.80 -10.80 7.29
C PRO A 501 -10.38 -10.72 8.71
N GLU A 502 -10.43 -9.51 9.29
CA GLU A 502 -10.97 -9.29 10.62
C GLU A 502 -12.48 -9.02 10.61
N ALA A 503 -13.10 -8.70 9.47
CA ALA A 503 -14.55 -8.54 9.36
C ALA A 503 -15.32 -9.83 9.66
N ALA A 504 -16.54 -9.72 10.19
CA ALA A 504 -17.39 -10.89 10.46
C ALA A 504 -17.53 -11.78 9.22
N PHE A 505 -17.80 -11.19 8.05
CA PHE A 505 -17.98 -11.90 6.78
C PHE A 505 -16.79 -12.79 6.35
N SER A 506 -15.56 -12.31 6.56
CA SER A 506 -14.33 -12.99 6.13
C SER A 506 -13.72 -13.90 7.18
N THR A 507 -14.15 -13.76 8.43
CA THR A 507 -13.62 -14.52 9.58
C THR A 507 -13.73 -16.03 9.35
N ALA A 508 -12.59 -16.72 9.33
CA ALA A 508 -12.50 -18.17 9.08
C ALA A 508 -13.07 -19.02 10.22
N SER A 509 -12.65 -18.77 11.47
CA SER A 509 -13.11 -19.51 12.66
C SER A 509 -14.60 -19.30 12.92
N ALA A 510 -15.32 -20.40 13.12
CA ALA A 510 -16.73 -20.41 13.45
C ALA A 510 -17.04 -19.73 14.80
N GLU A 511 -16.16 -19.91 15.78
CA GLU A 511 -16.30 -19.34 17.12
C GLU A 511 -16.17 -17.81 17.10
N LYS A 512 -15.11 -17.29 16.45
CA LYS A 512 -14.92 -15.85 16.29
C LYS A 512 -16.05 -15.22 15.49
N HIS A 513 -16.46 -15.87 14.39
CA HIS A 513 -17.59 -15.43 13.58
C HIS A 513 -18.88 -15.33 14.40
N LYS A 514 -19.18 -16.33 15.24
CA LYS A 514 -20.40 -16.34 16.08
C LYS A 514 -20.48 -15.11 16.97
N VAL A 515 -19.38 -14.77 17.65
CA VAL A 515 -19.31 -13.60 18.55
C VAL A 515 -19.49 -12.30 17.76
N ARG A 516 -18.75 -12.13 16.66
CA ARG A 516 -18.83 -10.93 15.80
C ARG A 516 -20.21 -10.75 15.18
N ARG A 517 -20.81 -11.84 14.68
CA ARG A 517 -22.16 -11.82 14.10
C ARG A 517 -23.22 -11.45 15.13
N ALA A 518 -23.10 -11.92 16.37
CA ALA A 518 -24.09 -11.63 17.41
C ALA A 518 -24.22 -10.12 17.68
N ALA A 519 -23.11 -9.38 17.66
CA ALA A 519 -23.09 -7.92 17.81
C ALA A 519 -23.81 -7.17 16.68
N LEU A 520 -23.92 -7.78 15.50
CA LEU A 520 -24.55 -7.18 14.32
C LEU A 520 -26.02 -7.61 14.13
N ALA A 521 -26.34 -8.85 14.52
CA ALA A 521 -27.61 -9.50 14.21
C ALA A 521 -28.84 -8.75 14.72
N SER A 522 -28.75 -8.06 15.85
CA SER A 522 -29.85 -7.30 16.42
C SER A 522 -30.28 -6.15 15.48
N PHE A 523 -29.32 -5.45 14.90
CA PHE A 523 -29.54 -4.30 14.02
C PHE A 523 -30.23 -4.70 12.72
N PHE A 524 -29.81 -5.82 12.12
CA PHE A 524 -30.40 -6.32 10.87
C PHE A 524 -31.66 -7.18 11.07
N SER A 525 -32.28 -7.12 12.25
CA SER A 525 -33.58 -7.76 12.47
C SER A 525 -34.67 -7.07 11.64
N ARG A 526 -35.69 -7.85 11.24
CA ARG A 526 -36.82 -7.33 10.44
C ARG A 526 -37.48 -6.09 11.05
N SER A 527 -37.63 -6.06 12.38
CA SER A 527 -38.23 -4.93 13.10
C SER A 527 -37.37 -3.66 13.01
N LYS A 528 -36.06 -3.76 13.25
CA LYS A 528 -35.17 -2.59 13.21
C LYS A 528 -34.96 -2.07 11.79
N VAL A 529 -34.86 -2.96 10.78
CA VAL A 529 -34.75 -2.54 9.37
C VAL A 529 -35.97 -1.74 8.93
N ARG A 530 -37.19 -2.13 9.38
CA ARG A 530 -38.43 -1.42 9.04
C ARG A 530 -38.43 0.05 9.50
N ASN A 531 -37.73 0.37 10.59
CA ASN A 531 -37.65 1.74 11.09
C ASN A 531 -36.89 2.68 10.15
N HIS A 532 -36.23 2.17 9.11
CA HIS A 532 -35.51 2.96 8.12
C HIS A 532 -36.26 3.16 6.80
N ASN A 533 -37.51 2.67 6.68
CA ASN A 533 -38.26 2.71 5.43
C ASN A 533 -38.47 4.14 4.91
N THR A 534 -38.78 5.08 5.81
CA THR A 534 -39.03 6.48 5.43
C THR A 534 -37.79 7.11 4.80
N GLU A 535 -36.61 6.86 5.36
CA GLU A 535 -35.36 7.39 4.83
C GLU A 535 -34.99 6.72 3.50
N LEU A 536 -35.25 5.42 3.34
CA LEU A 536 -35.02 4.70 2.09
C LEU A 536 -35.94 5.20 0.97
N GLN A 537 -37.23 5.43 1.28
CA GLN A 537 -38.17 6.02 0.34
C GLN A 537 -37.72 7.42 -0.09
N ALA A 538 -37.28 8.25 0.85
CA ALA A 538 -36.79 9.59 0.54
C ALA A 538 -35.57 9.60 -0.41
N ILE A 539 -34.70 8.58 -0.36
CA ILE A 539 -33.61 8.42 -1.33
C ILE A 539 -34.18 8.04 -2.70
N MET A 540 -35.15 7.13 -2.76
CA MET A 540 -35.80 6.72 -4.00
C MET A 540 -36.54 7.89 -4.67
N ASP A 541 -37.28 8.68 -3.89
CA ASP A 541 -38.01 9.86 -4.39
C ASP A 541 -37.05 10.88 -5.06
N ARG A 542 -35.86 11.08 -4.49
CA ARG A 542 -34.83 11.96 -5.09
C ARG A 542 -34.34 11.42 -6.43
N ILE A 543 -34.13 10.11 -6.54
CA ILE A 543 -33.74 9.47 -7.79
C ILE A 543 -34.87 9.58 -8.82
N SER A 544 -36.12 9.27 -8.44
CA SER A 544 -37.30 9.38 -9.30
C SER A 544 -37.51 10.81 -9.83
N ASN A 545 -37.25 11.82 -8.98
CA ASN A 545 -37.28 13.22 -9.39
C ASN A 545 -36.22 13.55 -10.45
N VAL A 546 -34.98 13.06 -10.30
CA VAL A 546 -33.93 13.24 -11.32
C VAL A 546 -34.31 12.54 -12.62
N LEU A 547 -34.81 11.30 -12.57
CA LEU A 547 -35.25 10.56 -13.76
C LEU A 547 -36.38 11.29 -14.50
N SER A 548 -37.37 11.79 -13.76
CA SER A 548 -38.49 12.55 -14.32
C SER A 548 -38.04 13.87 -14.95
N ARG A 549 -37.15 14.60 -14.26
CA ARG A 549 -36.64 15.91 -14.71
C ARG A 549 -35.75 15.78 -15.95
N ASP A 550 -34.79 14.85 -15.94
CA ASP A 550 -33.66 14.85 -16.88
C ASP A 550 -33.76 13.80 -18.00
N TYR A 551 -34.63 12.80 -17.87
CA TYR A 551 -34.70 11.69 -18.83
C TYR A 551 -36.08 11.52 -19.47
N SER A 552 -37.17 11.68 -18.70
CA SER A 552 -38.53 11.47 -19.19
C SER A 552 -38.86 12.35 -20.41
N GLY A 553 -39.26 11.72 -21.52
CA GLY A 553 -39.63 12.40 -22.77
C GLY A 553 -38.48 13.06 -23.54
N ARG A 554 -37.21 12.91 -23.10
CA ARG A 554 -36.05 13.60 -23.69
C ARG A 554 -35.18 12.75 -24.61
N GLY A 555 -35.42 11.43 -24.65
CA GLY A 555 -34.61 10.49 -25.45
C GLY A 555 -33.20 10.22 -24.89
N ASN A 556 -32.90 10.70 -23.69
CA ASN A 556 -31.64 10.45 -23.01
C ASN A 556 -31.55 9.00 -22.55
N VAL A 557 -30.40 8.35 -22.76
CA VAL A 557 -30.13 6.98 -22.30
C VAL A 557 -29.58 7.02 -20.89
N VAL A 558 -30.11 6.16 -20.01
CA VAL A 558 -29.64 6.04 -18.62
C VAL A 558 -29.11 4.64 -18.36
N ASN A 559 -28.01 4.55 -17.59
CA ASN A 559 -27.45 3.28 -17.15
C ASN A 559 -28.11 2.85 -15.83
N MET A 560 -28.88 1.76 -15.87
CA MET A 560 -29.57 1.24 -14.68
C MET A 560 -28.61 0.81 -13.56
N GLN A 561 -27.43 0.29 -13.90
CA GLN A 561 -26.45 -0.11 -12.89
C GLN A 561 -25.93 1.10 -12.11
N ASP A 562 -25.72 2.24 -12.77
CA ASP A 562 -25.25 3.46 -12.10
C ASP A 562 -26.31 4.03 -11.15
N ILE A 563 -27.60 3.99 -11.55
CA ILE A 563 -28.73 4.36 -10.67
C ILE A 563 -28.77 3.45 -9.44
N TRP A 564 -28.80 2.13 -9.65
CA TRP A 564 -28.96 1.18 -8.55
C TRP A 564 -27.75 1.13 -7.63
N SER A 565 -26.56 1.39 -8.16
CA SER A 565 -25.35 1.57 -7.35
C SER A 565 -25.43 2.82 -6.48
N SER A 566 -25.94 3.94 -7.02
CA SER A 566 -26.17 5.16 -6.26
C SER A 566 -27.20 4.98 -5.15
N PHE A 567 -28.35 4.37 -5.46
CA PHE A 567 -29.39 4.04 -4.48
C PHE A 567 -28.86 3.14 -3.36
N SER A 568 -28.23 2.01 -3.73
CA SER A 568 -27.77 1.01 -2.77
C SER A 568 -26.65 1.56 -1.88
N ALA A 569 -25.76 2.38 -2.44
CA ALA A 569 -24.70 3.05 -1.69
C ALA A 569 -25.29 4.04 -0.66
N ASP A 570 -26.19 4.92 -1.07
CA ASP A 570 -26.80 5.89 -0.16
C ASP A 570 -27.63 5.20 0.93
N ALA A 571 -28.37 4.15 0.57
CA ALA A 571 -29.12 3.34 1.51
C ALA A 571 -28.22 2.70 2.57
N ILE A 572 -27.18 1.98 2.17
CA ILE A 572 -26.30 1.29 3.13
C ILE A 572 -25.47 2.27 3.96
N MET A 573 -25.02 3.38 3.36
CA MET A 573 -24.31 4.45 4.08
C MET A 573 -25.21 5.12 5.12
N ASN A 574 -26.46 5.39 4.78
CA ASN A 574 -27.44 5.92 5.73
C ASN A 574 -27.70 4.95 6.89
N ILE A 575 -27.75 3.66 6.63
CA ILE A 575 -28.01 2.65 7.66
C ILE A 575 -26.79 2.44 8.58
N VAL A 576 -25.60 2.39 7.99
CA VAL A 576 -24.36 2.10 8.72
C VAL A 576 -23.84 3.32 9.47
N PHE A 577 -24.00 4.53 8.91
CA PHE A 577 -23.41 5.77 9.42
C PHE A 577 -24.40 6.90 9.72
N ALA A 578 -25.69 6.76 9.37
CA ALA A 578 -26.66 7.87 9.36
C ALA A 578 -26.17 9.05 8.52
N ARG A 579 -25.46 8.78 7.41
CA ARG A 579 -24.93 9.80 6.50
C ARG A 579 -24.98 9.29 5.06
N PRO A 580 -26.07 9.50 4.30
CA PRO A 580 -26.09 9.21 2.87
C PRO A 580 -25.09 10.11 2.14
N MET A 581 -24.52 9.64 1.04
CA MET A 581 -23.54 10.39 0.25
C MET A 581 -24.18 11.27 -0.83
N ASN A 582 -25.48 11.09 -1.08
CA ASN A 582 -26.26 11.77 -2.11
C ASN A 582 -25.71 11.53 -3.52
N LEU A 583 -25.37 10.28 -3.84
CA LEU A 583 -24.70 9.92 -5.09
C LEU A 583 -25.56 10.18 -6.34
N TYR A 584 -26.88 10.29 -6.17
CA TYR A 584 -27.81 10.67 -7.24
C TYR A 584 -27.51 12.04 -7.87
N GLN A 585 -26.72 12.89 -7.21
CA GLN A 585 -26.32 14.21 -7.74
C GLN A 585 -25.18 14.14 -8.76
N TYR A 586 -24.45 13.02 -8.84
CA TYR A 586 -23.39 12.87 -9.83
C TYR A 586 -23.98 12.77 -11.24
N PRO A 587 -23.31 13.37 -12.25
CA PRO A 587 -23.72 13.22 -13.64
C PRO A 587 -23.89 11.74 -14.01
N ASN A 588 -25.04 11.42 -14.63
CA ASN A 588 -25.40 10.05 -15.02
C ASN A 588 -25.36 9.02 -13.88
N PHE A 589 -25.53 9.46 -12.61
CA PHE A 589 -25.46 8.60 -11.42
C PHE A 589 -24.11 7.90 -11.22
N LYS A 590 -23.04 8.35 -11.89
CA LYS A 590 -21.74 7.69 -11.86
C LYS A 590 -20.79 8.39 -10.89
N SER A 591 -20.58 7.76 -9.73
CA SER A 591 -19.69 8.28 -8.69
C SER A 591 -18.31 7.59 -8.68
N PRO A 592 -17.25 8.29 -8.21
CA PRO A 592 -15.97 7.63 -7.90
C PRO A 592 -16.10 6.54 -6.83
N PHE A 593 -17.05 6.68 -5.90
CA PHE A 593 -17.27 5.75 -4.79
C PHE A 593 -17.81 4.39 -5.28
N THR A 594 -18.85 4.40 -6.10
CA THR A 594 -19.42 3.18 -6.69
C THR A 594 -18.41 2.49 -7.62
N THR A 595 -17.62 3.30 -8.35
CA THR A 595 -16.50 2.79 -9.16
C THR A 595 -15.45 2.07 -8.29
N ALA A 596 -15.17 2.58 -7.08
CA ALA A 596 -14.24 1.95 -6.16
C ALA A 596 -14.67 0.58 -5.69
N VAL A 597 -15.93 0.44 -5.30
CA VAL A 597 -16.48 -0.82 -4.82
C VAL A 597 -16.51 -1.87 -5.93
N ASN A 598 -16.85 -1.47 -7.16
CA ASN A 598 -16.81 -2.36 -8.32
C ASN A 598 -15.37 -2.85 -8.64
N SER A 599 -14.36 -1.97 -8.53
CA SER A 599 -12.96 -2.37 -8.66
C SER A 599 -12.56 -3.45 -7.65
N VAL A 600 -12.99 -3.34 -6.39
CA VAL A 600 -12.72 -4.38 -5.37
C VAL A 600 -13.32 -5.72 -5.78
N ALA A 601 -14.53 -5.72 -6.34
CA ALA A 601 -15.21 -6.94 -6.78
C ALA A 601 -14.44 -7.64 -7.92
N ILE A 602 -13.95 -6.89 -8.91
CA ILE A 602 -13.16 -7.46 -10.02
C ILE A 602 -11.85 -8.07 -9.51
N TRP A 603 -11.13 -7.37 -8.63
CA TRP A 603 -9.85 -7.83 -8.11
C TRP A 603 -9.95 -8.98 -7.10
N CYS A 604 -11.15 -9.29 -6.59
CA CYS A 604 -11.34 -10.33 -5.57
C CYS A 604 -10.93 -11.74 -6.06
N HIS A 605 -11.00 -12.00 -7.37
CA HIS A 605 -10.52 -13.26 -7.93
C HIS A 605 -8.99 -13.36 -7.83
N VAL A 606 -8.27 -12.28 -8.15
CA VAL A 606 -6.80 -12.25 -8.06
C VAL A 606 -6.34 -12.47 -6.61
N THR A 607 -6.96 -11.78 -5.66
CA THR A 607 -6.57 -11.83 -4.24
C THR A 607 -6.88 -13.18 -3.59
N LEU A 608 -7.85 -13.95 -4.10
CA LEU A 608 -8.11 -15.33 -3.67
C LEU A 608 -6.95 -16.28 -4.02
N HIS A 609 -6.30 -16.07 -5.17
CA HIS A 609 -5.16 -16.87 -5.65
C HIS A 609 -3.83 -16.33 -5.14
N PHE A 610 -3.73 -15.02 -4.92
CA PHE A 610 -2.50 -14.33 -4.57
C PHE A 610 -2.63 -13.47 -3.31
N GLY A 611 -3.23 -13.98 -2.22
CA GLY A 611 -3.50 -13.18 -1.02
C GLY A 611 -2.28 -12.52 -0.35
N TRP A 612 -1.06 -12.96 -0.69
CA TRP A 612 0.18 -12.31 -0.26
C TRP A 612 0.46 -10.98 -0.97
N THR A 613 -0.02 -10.78 -2.20
CA THR A 613 0.19 -9.51 -2.94
C THR A 613 -0.47 -8.34 -2.23
N LEU A 614 -1.61 -8.58 -1.58
CA LEU A 614 -2.29 -7.57 -0.77
C LEU A 614 -1.50 -7.18 0.48
N ARG A 615 -0.70 -8.08 1.06
CA ARG A 615 0.19 -7.72 2.17
C ARG A 615 1.27 -6.75 1.71
N ILE A 616 1.77 -6.94 0.49
CA ILE A 616 2.72 -6.02 -0.14
C ILE A 616 2.02 -4.69 -0.43
N ILE A 617 0.89 -4.71 -1.14
CA ILE A 617 0.15 -3.49 -1.52
C ILE A 617 -0.23 -2.67 -0.29
N ASN A 618 -0.75 -3.31 0.77
CA ASN A 618 -1.12 -2.60 2.01
C ASN A 618 0.08 -2.14 2.84
N GLY A 619 1.29 -2.63 2.56
CA GLY A 619 2.53 -2.14 3.16
C GLY A 619 3.16 -0.96 2.41
N LEU A 620 2.67 -0.64 1.21
CA LEU A 620 3.13 0.50 0.44
C LEU A 620 2.31 1.76 0.80
N PRO A 621 2.91 2.96 0.78
CA PRO A 621 2.17 4.21 0.92
C PRO A 621 1.08 4.35 -0.16
N ASP A 622 -0.06 4.92 0.21
CA ASP A 622 -1.22 5.10 -0.67
C ASP A 622 -0.87 5.79 -2.00
N TRP A 623 0.01 6.79 -1.99
CA TRP A 623 0.43 7.49 -3.20
C TRP A 623 1.21 6.58 -4.16
N LEU A 624 2.01 5.64 -3.62
CA LEU A 624 2.80 4.69 -4.39
C LEU A 624 1.89 3.61 -4.99
N VAL A 625 0.90 3.15 -4.23
CA VAL A 625 -0.13 2.24 -4.75
C VAL A 625 -0.97 2.92 -5.82
N ALA A 626 -1.42 4.16 -5.60
CA ALA A 626 -2.19 4.92 -6.58
C ALA A 626 -1.42 5.16 -7.88
N ARG A 627 -0.10 5.37 -7.80
CA ARG A 627 0.76 5.59 -8.96
C ARG A 627 1.15 4.29 -9.68
N GLY A 628 1.53 3.25 -8.93
CA GLY A 628 1.97 1.96 -9.47
C GLY A 628 0.83 1.04 -9.91
N PHE A 629 -0.35 1.22 -9.33
CA PHE A 629 -1.57 0.45 -9.61
C PHE A 629 -2.79 1.38 -9.69
N PRO A 630 -2.92 2.22 -10.74
CA PRO A 630 -4.02 3.18 -10.86
C PRO A 630 -5.45 2.61 -10.63
N PRO A 631 -5.77 1.35 -11.04
CA PRO A 631 -7.06 0.74 -10.73
C PRO A 631 -7.38 0.57 -9.22
N PHE A 632 -6.37 0.64 -8.35
CA PHE A 632 -6.53 0.59 -6.89
C PHE A 632 -6.76 1.96 -6.24
N GLN A 633 -6.55 3.07 -6.95
CA GLN A 633 -6.78 4.41 -6.39
C GLN A 633 -8.22 4.59 -5.85
N PRO A 634 -9.28 4.17 -6.55
CA PRO A 634 -10.63 4.21 -5.99
C PRO A 634 -10.76 3.42 -4.67
N VAL A 635 -10.09 2.27 -4.55
CA VAL A 635 -10.11 1.43 -3.34
C VAL A 635 -9.46 2.13 -2.15
N ILE A 636 -8.41 2.92 -2.38
CA ILE A 636 -7.77 3.73 -1.35
C ILE A 636 -8.72 4.83 -0.87
N LEU A 637 -9.39 5.52 -1.80
CA LEU A 637 -10.38 6.54 -1.44
C LEU A 637 -11.52 5.96 -0.62
N PHE A 638 -12.00 4.77 -1.00
CA PHE A 638 -12.99 4.02 -0.24
C PHE A 638 -12.50 3.74 1.19
N ARG A 639 -11.27 3.25 1.37
CA ARG A 639 -10.69 3.02 2.71
C ARG A 639 -10.63 4.29 3.54
N ARG A 640 -10.10 5.38 2.99
CA ARG A 640 -9.95 6.66 3.70
C ARG A 640 -11.29 7.23 4.16
N GLU A 641 -12.31 7.13 3.33
CA GLU A 641 -13.66 7.57 3.71
C GLU A 641 -14.22 6.70 4.85
N MET A 642 -14.02 5.38 4.81
CA MET A 642 -14.43 4.51 5.93
C MET A 642 -13.65 4.80 7.21
N GLU A 643 -12.34 5.06 7.13
CA GLU A 643 -11.51 5.47 8.27
C GLU A 643 -12.02 6.75 8.91
N ARG A 644 -12.33 7.76 8.09
CA ARG A 644 -12.88 9.04 8.54
C ARG A 644 -14.21 8.85 9.28
N GLN A 645 -15.15 8.08 8.71
CA GLN A 645 -16.47 7.84 9.32
C GLN A 645 -16.36 7.08 10.65
N ILE A 646 -15.46 6.10 10.74
CA ILE A 646 -15.20 5.36 11.99
C ILE A 646 -14.56 6.28 13.04
N ALA A 647 -13.60 7.11 12.66
CA ALA A 647 -12.98 8.07 13.56
C ALA A 647 -14.01 9.07 14.12
N ASP A 648 -14.90 9.58 13.27
CA ASP A 648 -15.99 10.47 13.68
C ASP A 648 -16.94 9.81 14.69
N ILE A 649 -17.31 8.54 14.46
CA ILE A 649 -18.16 7.79 15.41
C ILE A 649 -17.45 7.60 16.74
N LEU A 650 -16.19 7.18 16.73
CA LEU A 650 -15.41 6.95 17.96
C LEU A 650 -15.14 8.24 18.74
N ALA A 651 -15.10 9.38 18.06
CA ALA A 651 -14.92 10.69 18.65
C ALA A 651 -16.25 11.41 18.97
N GLU A 652 -17.40 10.76 18.78
CA GLU A 652 -18.75 11.32 18.98
C GLU A 652 -19.02 12.60 18.15
N ARG A 653 -18.37 12.72 16.98
CA ARG A 653 -18.47 13.89 16.07
C ARG A 653 -19.57 13.76 15.02
N ASN A 654 -20.62 12.99 15.30
CA ASN A 654 -21.74 12.83 14.38
C ASN A 654 -22.95 13.66 14.82
N GLU A 655 -23.08 14.86 14.26
CA GLU A 655 -24.15 15.81 14.57
C GLU A 655 -25.55 15.22 14.38
N GLU A 656 -25.80 14.46 13.32
CA GLU A 656 -27.11 13.84 13.08
C GLU A 656 -27.44 12.85 14.20
N ILE A 657 -26.50 12.00 14.60
CA ILE A 657 -26.66 11.06 15.72
C ILE A 657 -26.88 11.84 17.04
N ASN A 658 -26.09 12.88 17.28
CA ASN A 658 -26.16 13.68 18.50
C ASN A 658 -27.47 14.47 18.63
N GLN A 659 -28.03 14.93 17.50
CA GLN A 659 -29.29 15.69 17.46
C GLN A 659 -30.53 14.80 17.48
N THR A 660 -30.49 13.68 16.76
CA THR A 660 -31.67 12.81 16.57
C THR A 660 -31.73 11.62 17.53
N GLY A 661 -30.61 11.28 18.18
CA GLY A 661 -30.47 10.06 18.98
C GLY A 661 -30.52 8.76 18.14
N ARG A 662 -30.36 8.87 16.82
CA ARG A 662 -30.47 7.75 15.89
C ARG A 662 -29.36 6.72 16.13
N LYS A 663 -29.77 5.46 16.30
CA LYS A 663 -28.83 4.33 16.44
C LYS A 663 -28.38 3.84 15.06
N THR A 664 -27.08 3.72 14.89
CA THR A 664 -26.42 3.12 13.72
C THR A 664 -25.89 1.72 14.03
N VAL A 665 -25.45 0.99 13.00
CA VAL A 665 -24.81 -0.32 13.17
C VAL A 665 -23.64 -0.22 14.15
N PHE A 666 -22.77 0.79 14.02
CA PHE A 666 -21.61 0.95 14.88
C PHE A 666 -21.98 1.34 16.31
N SER A 667 -23.05 2.11 16.52
CA SER A 667 -23.54 2.39 17.88
C SER A 667 -23.96 1.10 18.62
N GLU A 668 -24.55 0.12 17.92
CA GLU A 668 -24.90 -1.17 18.50
C GLU A 668 -23.67 -2.06 18.73
N ILE A 669 -22.68 -2.04 17.81
CA ILE A 669 -21.42 -2.78 18.00
C ILE A 669 -20.71 -2.28 19.27
N LEU A 670 -20.60 -0.96 19.45
CA LEU A 670 -19.98 -0.37 20.63
C LEU A 670 -20.74 -0.70 21.92
N ALA A 671 -22.06 -0.87 21.84
CA ALA A 671 -22.92 -1.26 22.98
C ALA A 671 -23.03 -2.78 23.21
N SER A 672 -22.50 -3.62 22.32
CA SER A 672 -22.75 -5.08 22.29
C SER A 672 -21.99 -5.91 23.34
N GLY A 673 -21.15 -5.28 24.16
CA GLY A 673 -20.32 -5.96 25.15
C GLY A 673 -19.16 -6.77 24.57
N LEU A 674 -18.78 -6.51 23.31
CA LEU A 674 -17.58 -7.10 22.70
C LEU A 674 -16.31 -6.70 23.49
N PRO A 675 -15.30 -7.58 23.56
CA PRO A 675 -14.04 -7.26 24.24
C PRO A 675 -13.32 -6.12 23.53
N PRO A 676 -12.47 -5.33 24.23
CA PRO A 676 -11.75 -4.19 23.62
C PRO A 676 -10.96 -4.53 22.36
N SER A 677 -10.43 -5.77 22.26
CA SER A 677 -9.72 -6.25 21.07
C SER A 677 -10.60 -6.33 19.81
N GLU A 678 -11.92 -6.45 19.97
CA GLU A 678 -12.91 -6.46 18.87
C GLU A 678 -13.47 -5.06 18.57
N LEU A 679 -13.04 -4.02 19.31
CA LEU A 679 -13.49 -2.63 19.16
C LEU A 679 -12.38 -1.69 18.68
N THR A 680 -11.25 -2.22 18.23
CA THR A 680 -10.13 -1.40 17.72
C THR A 680 -10.52 -0.68 16.41
N PRO A 681 -9.93 0.50 16.10
CA PRO A 681 -10.24 1.23 14.87
C PRO A 681 -10.07 0.39 13.60
N LYS A 682 -8.99 -0.39 13.51
CA LYS A 682 -8.71 -1.30 12.38
C LYS A 682 -9.79 -2.38 12.23
N ARG A 683 -10.27 -2.93 13.34
CA ARG A 683 -11.31 -3.96 13.35
C ARG A 683 -12.66 -3.41 12.88
N LEU A 684 -13.02 -2.23 13.37
CA LEU A 684 -14.26 -1.54 13.00
C LEU A 684 -14.22 -1.06 11.54
N LEU A 685 -13.07 -0.58 11.07
CA LEU A 685 -12.83 -0.23 9.66
C LEU A 685 -13.11 -1.42 8.73
N GLN A 686 -12.57 -2.60 9.03
CA GLN A 686 -12.81 -3.78 8.19
C GLN A 686 -14.28 -4.23 8.23
N GLU A 687 -14.98 -4.05 9.37
CA GLU A 687 -16.42 -4.29 9.43
C GLU A 687 -17.20 -3.29 8.57
N ALA A 688 -16.82 -2.01 8.59
CA ALA A 688 -17.45 -0.98 7.76
C ALA A 688 -17.29 -1.32 6.27
N GLN A 689 -16.06 -1.61 5.85
CA GLN A 689 -15.75 -2.02 4.49
C GLN A 689 -16.58 -3.25 4.07
N SER A 690 -16.75 -4.22 4.98
CA SER A 690 -17.57 -5.40 4.75
C SER A 690 -19.04 -5.06 4.54
N LEU A 691 -19.64 -4.26 5.43
CA LEU A 691 -21.06 -3.96 5.41
C LEU A 691 -21.43 -3.10 4.19
N ILE A 692 -20.63 -2.08 3.91
CA ILE A 692 -20.84 -1.20 2.77
C ILE A 692 -20.62 -1.94 1.46
N GLY A 693 -19.51 -2.66 1.31
CA GLY A 693 -19.22 -3.42 0.09
C GLY A 693 -20.28 -4.49 -0.20
N ALA A 694 -20.70 -5.24 0.83
CA ALA A 694 -21.72 -6.28 0.68
C ALA A 694 -23.11 -5.70 0.40
N GLY A 695 -23.51 -4.63 1.08
CA GLY A 695 -24.84 -4.03 0.92
C GLY A 695 -25.03 -3.26 -0.38
N LEU A 696 -23.94 -2.70 -0.94
CA LEU A 696 -23.97 -1.92 -2.18
C LEU A 696 -24.05 -2.84 -3.41
N GLU A 697 -22.99 -3.59 -3.71
CA GLU A 697 -22.83 -4.23 -5.03
C GLU A 697 -23.88 -5.33 -5.25
N THR A 698 -24.18 -6.12 -4.22
CA THR A 698 -25.15 -7.23 -4.34
C THR A 698 -26.56 -6.71 -4.62
N THR A 699 -26.98 -5.65 -3.93
CA THR A 699 -28.28 -5.00 -4.13
C THR A 699 -28.30 -4.29 -5.49
N ALA A 700 -27.26 -3.53 -5.84
CA ALA A 700 -27.21 -2.84 -7.13
C ALA A 700 -27.31 -3.84 -8.31
N TRP A 701 -26.58 -4.95 -8.24
CA TRP A 701 -26.56 -5.96 -9.28
C TRP A 701 -27.90 -6.68 -9.44
N ILE A 702 -28.53 -7.07 -8.32
CA ILE A 702 -29.81 -7.78 -8.37
C ILE A 702 -30.93 -6.88 -8.92
N LEU A 703 -30.98 -5.59 -8.52
CA LEU A 703 -31.92 -4.62 -9.08
C LEU A 703 -31.67 -4.38 -10.58
N THR A 704 -30.40 -4.36 -11.00
CA THR A 704 -30.01 -4.21 -12.42
C THR A 704 -30.52 -5.37 -13.26
N ILE A 705 -30.24 -6.60 -12.86
CA ILE A 705 -30.71 -7.80 -13.57
C ILE A 705 -32.24 -7.90 -13.55
N GLY A 706 -32.87 -7.60 -12.41
CA GLY A 706 -34.32 -7.57 -12.28
C GLY A 706 -34.97 -6.59 -13.25
N THR A 707 -34.46 -5.35 -13.26
CA THR A 707 -34.93 -4.30 -14.18
C THR A 707 -34.78 -4.75 -15.64
N PHE A 708 -33.64 -5.31 -16.01
CA PHE A 708 -33.41 -5.82 -17.37
C PHE A 708 -34.46 -6.87 -17.75
N HIS A 709 -34.68 -7.88 -16.92
CA HIS A 709 -35.64 -8.93 -17.25
C HIS A 709 -37.10 -8.45 -17.26
N ILE A 710 -37.47 -7.50 -16.39
CA ILE A 710 -38.80 -6.89 -16.39
C ILE A 710 -39.01 -6.10 -17.68
N LEU A 711 -38.08 -5.20 -18.04
CA LEU A 711 -38.21 -4.36 -19.23
C LEU A 711 -38.09 -5.16 -20.54
N ASN A 712 -37.29 -6.21 -20.58
CA ASN A 712 -37.09 -7.04 -21.77
C ASN A 712 -38.22 -8.08 -21.97
N ASN A 713 -39.14 -8.23 -21.01
CA ASN A 713 -40.29 -9.13 -21.12
C ASN A 713 -41.60 -8.35 -20.94
N PRO A 714 -42.26 -7.93 -22.04
CA PRO A 714 -43.48 -7.11 -21.98
C PRO A 714 -44.59 -7.72 -21.13
N SER A 715 -44.76 -9.05 -21.14
CA SER A 715 -45.76 -9.74 -20.32
C SER A 715 -45.51 -9.56 -18.82
N ILE A 716 -44.26 -9.65 -18.38
CA ILE A 716 -43.89 -9.50 -16.97
C ILE A 716 -44.11 -8.05 -16.54
N LEU A 717 -43.67 -7.11 -17.37
CA LEU A 717 -43.87 -5.68 -17.13
C LEU A 717 -45.35 -5.31 -16.99
N LEU A 718 -46.20 -5.81 -17.90
CA LEU A 718 -47.63 -5.52 -17.87
C LEU A 718 -48.31 -6.12 -16.64
N SER A 719 -48.01 -7.38 -16.30
CA SER A 719 -48.57 -8.03 -15.10
C SER A 719 -48.14 -7.34 -13.82
N LEU A 720 -46.86 -6.97 -13.70
CA LEU A 720 -46.35 -6.27 -12.53
C LEU A 720 -46.96 -4.87 -12.40
N LYS A 721 -47.05 -4.12 -13.51
CA LYS A 721 -47.70 -2.80 -13.51
C LYS A 721 -49.16 -2.87 -13.12
N ALA A 722 -49.90 -3.84 -13.66
CA ALA A 722 -51.32 -4.00 -13.33
C ALA A 722 -51.53 -4.26 -11.84
N GLU A 723 -50.73 -5.14 -11.22
CA GLU A 723 -50.81 -5.40 -9.78
C GLU A 723 -50.45 -4.14 -8.95
N LEU A 724 -49.42 -3.40 -9.36
CA LEU A 724 -49.00 -2.19 -8.65
C LEU A 724 -49.98 -1.02 -8.81
N GLU A 725 -50.58 -0.82 -9.98
CA GLU A 725 -51.60 0.20 -10.21
C GLU A 725 -52.89 -0.09 -9.42
N GLU A 726 -53.24 -1.37 -9.26
CA GLU A 726 -54.36 -1.79 -8.39
C GLU A 726 -54.05 -1.55 -6.91
N ALA A 727 -52.84 -1.89 -6.46
CA ALA A 727 -52.41 -1.75 -5.07
C ALA A 727 -52.11 -0.29 -4.67
N ILE A 728 -51.62 0.53 -5.61
CA ILE A 728 -51.17 1.90 -5.42
C ILE A 728 -51.93 2.82 -6.40
N PRO A 729 -53.24 3.07 -6.17
CA PRO A 729 -54.05 3.89 -7.07
C PRO A 729 -53.64 5.37 -7.06
N ASN A 730 -52.91 5.80 -6.03
CA ASN A 730 -52.30 7.13 -5.94
C ASN A 730 -50.78 6.99 -5.83
N ALA A 731 -50.05 7.42 -6.86
CA ALA A 731 -48.59 7.37 -6.91
C ALA A 731 -47.89 8.16 -5.79
N ASP A 732 -48.56 9.15 -5.19
CA ASP A 732 -48.01 9.91 -4.06
C ASP A 732 -48.14 9.17 -2.71
N CYS A 733 -48.86 8.04 -2.67
CA CYS A 733 -49.13 7.28 -1.45
C CYS A 733 -48.64 5.84 -1.60
N ILE A 734 -47.33 5.67 -1.45
CA ILE A 734 -46.68 4.36 -1.54
C ILE A 734 -47.04 3.50 -0.32
N LEU A 735 -47.41 2.23 -0.57
CA LEU A 735 -47.71 1.27 0.48
C LEU A 735 -46.48 0.98 1.34
N PRO A 736 -46.65 0.73 2.65
CA PRO A 736 -45.54 0.32 3.49
C PRO A 736 -45.04 -1.07 3.08
N TRP A 737 -43.74 -1.32 3.30
CA TRP A 737 -43.06 -2.56 2.89
C TRP A 737 -43.80 -3.86 3.26
N ASN A 738 -44.41 -3.93 4.44
CA ASN A 738 -45.12 -5.12 4.91
C ASN A 738 -46.40 -5.44 4.10
N GLU A 739 -46.91 -4.48 3.32
CA GLU A 739 -48.03 -4.68 2.40
C GLU A 739 -47.51 -4.99 1.00
N LEU A 740 -46.44 -4.32 0.57
CA LEU A 740 -45.77 -4.61 -0.70
C LEU A 740 -45.26 -6.05 -0.80
N GLU A 741 -44.66 -6.58 0.27
CA GLU A 741 -44.19 -7.97 0.31
C GLU A 741 -45.32 -9.01 0.29
N GLN A 742 -46.58 -8.59 0.40
CA GLN A 742 -47.75 -9.47 0.30
C GLN A 742 -48.31 -9.52 -1.12
N LEU A 743 -47.90 -8.59 -2.00
CA LEU A 743 -48.29 -8.59 -3.39
C LEU A 743 -47.72 -9.83 -4.10
N PRO A 744 -48.57 -10.74 -4.61
CA PRO A 744 -48.14 -12.06 -5.06
C PRO A 744 -47.22 -12.01 -6.27
N TYR A 745 -47.50 -11.18 -7.27
CA TYR A 745 -46.68 -11.10 -8.48
C TYR A 745 -45.37 -10.35 -8.22
N LEU A 746 -45.38 -9.24 -7.49
CA LEU A 746 -44.17 -8.55 -7.04
C LEU A 746 -43.26 -9.48 -6.23
N SER A 747 -43.83 -10.23 -5.28
CA SER A 747 -43.08 -11.24 -4.51
C SER A 747 -42.51 -12.34 -5.39
N ALA A 748 -43.26 -12.79 -6.40
CA ALA A 748 -42.81 -13.78 -7.36
C ALA A 748 -41.66 -13.27 -8.23
N VAL A 749 -41.72 -12.00 -8.67
CA VAL A 749 -40.63 -11.31 -9.37
C VAL A 749 -39.41 -11.26 -8.46
N PHE A 750 -39.56 -10.81 -7.21
CA PHE A 750 -38.48 -10.78 -6.22
C PHE A 750 -37.79 -12.14 -6.06
N LEU A 751 -38.58 -13.21 -5.88
CA LEU A 751 -38.05 -14.57 -5.75
C LEU A 751 -37.27 -15.00 -7.01
N ARG A 752 -37.72 -14.62 -8.22
CA ARG A 752 -37.01 -14.98 -9.46
C ARG A 752 -35.71 -14.21 -9.66
N ILE A 753 -35.63 -12.96 -9.23
CA ILE A 753 -34.39 -12.16 -9.30
C ILE A 753 -33.37 -12.67 -8.27
N GLY A 754 -33.85 -13.30 -7.18
CA GLY A 754 -33.09 -13.94 -6.10
C GLY A 754 -32.13 -15.05 -6.53
N PHE A 755 -31.07 -14.73 -7.26
CA PHE A 755 -30.01 -15.68 -7.66
C PHE A 755 -28.84 -15.74 -6.65
N GLY A 756 -28.54 -14.62 -6.01
CA GLY A 756 -27.46 -14.52 -5.01
C GLY A 756 -26.05 -14.67 -5.59
N ASP A 757 -25.09 -14.95 -4.71
CA ASP A 757 -23.67 -15.10 -5.10
C ASP A 757 -23.43 -16.38 -5.91
N VAL A 758 -22.79 -16.26 -7.08
CA VAL A 758 -22.47 -17.37 -8.00
C VAL A 758 -21.22 -18.17 -7.56
N GLU A 759 -20.69 -17.90 -6.37
CA GLU A 759 -19.44 -18.44 -5.87
C GLU A 759 -19.67 -19.66 -4.93
N ARG A 760 -18.74 -20.63 -4.98
CA ARG A 760 -18.70 -21.74 -4.02
C ARG A 760 -18.45 -21.29 -2.59
N LEU A 761 -19.21 -21.84 -1.65
CA LEU A 761 -19.16 -21.46 -0.24
C LEU A 761 -18.58 -22.60 0.61
N PRO A 762 -17.24 -22.80 0.65
CA PRO A 762 -16.65 -23.92 1.35
C PRO A 762 -16.85 -23.84 2.87
N ARG A 763 -17.10 -25.00 3.47
CA ARG A 763 -17.18 -25.22 4.91
C ARG A 763 -16.22 -26.33 5.33
N ILE A 764 -15.61 -26.15 6.49
CA ILE A 764 -14.71 -27.13 7.09
C ILE A 764 -15.34 -27.61 8.40
N ASN A 765 -15.53 -28.92 8.50
CA ASN A 765 -15.86 -29.60 9.75
C ASN A 765 -14.59 -30.15 10.39
N ARG A 766 -14.15 -29.53 11.48
CA ARG A 766 -12.97 -29.97 12.27
C ARG A 766 -13.32 -31.11 13.24
N ALA A 767 -14.57 -31.16 13.69
CA ALA A 767 -15.00 -32.04 14.78
C ALA A 767 -15.30 -33.48 14.33
N GLY A 768 -15.46 -33.72 13.03
CA GLY A 768 -15.74 -35.06 12.51
C GLY A 768 -15.85 -35.10 10.99
N PRO A 769 -16.00 -36.31 10.41
CA PRO A 769 -16.13 -36.48 8.97
C PRO A 769 -17.48 -35.96 8.47
N TRP A 770 -17.57 -35.70 7.18
CA TRP A 770 -18.85 -35.60 6.49
C TRP A 770 -19.24 -36.96 5.91
N THR A 771 -20.53 -37.25 5.85
CA THR A 771 -21.06 -38.45 5.18
C THR A 771 -21.98 -37.99 4.06
N TYR A 772 -21.71 -38.43 2.83
CA TYR A 772 -22.53 -38.16 1.65
C TYR A 772 -22.74 -39.46 0.87
N GLY A 773 -23.94 -40.02 0.94
CA GLY A 773 -24.19 -41.40 0.47
C GLY A 773 -23.21 -42.38 1.11
N ASN A 774 -22.49 -43.15 0.29
CA ASN A 774 -21.45 -44.09 0.73
C ASN A 774 -20.08 -43.44 0.94
N TRP A 775 -19.94 -42.13 0.70
CA TRP A 775 -18.68 -41.41 0.88
C TRP A 775 -18.51 -40.92 2.30
N VAL A 776 -17.36 -41.26 2.89
CA VAL A 776 -16.87 -40.65 4.13
C VAL A 776 -15.77 -39.66 3.78
N ILE A 777 -16.04 -38.38 4.03
CA ILE A 777 -15.13 -37.26 3.78
C ILE A 777 -14.34 -36.96 5.06
N PRO A 778 -13.00 -37.00 5.04
CA PRO A 778 -12.19 -36.78 6.24
C PRO A 778 -12.42 -35.42 6.91
N PRO A 779 -12.32 -35.32 8.25
CA PRO A 779 -12.33 -34.04 8.96
C PRO A 779 -11.26 -33.09 8.40
N GLY A 780 -11.53 -31.78 8.45
CA GLY A 780 -10.62 -30.77 7.93
C GLY A 780 -10.66 -30.56 6.41
N THR A 781 -11.40 -31.40 5.66
CA THR A 781 -11.59 -31.23 4.22
C THR A 781 -12.62 -30.11 3.94
N PRO A 782 -12.27 -29.07 3.15
CA PRO A 782 -13.24 -28.12 2.61
C PRO A 782 -14.25 -28.82 1.70
N VAL A 783 -15.53 -28.65 2.01
CA VAL A 783 -16.65 -29.09 1.17
C VAL A 783 -17.49 -27.88 0.81
N SER A 784 -17.83 -27.72 -0.47
CA SER A 784 -18.62 -26.58 -0.96
C SER A 784 -19.81 -27.03 -1.81
N MET A 785 -20.80 -26.14 -1.85
CA MET A 785 -21.83 -26.04 -2.88
C MET A 785 -21.94 -24.54 -3.25
N ASP A 786 -22.74 -24.20 -4.26
CA ASP A 786 -23.00 -22.81 -4.64
C ASP A 786 -24.45 -22.58 -5.07
N HIS A 787 -24.86 -21.31 -5.12
CA HIS A 787 -26.23 -20.94 -5.47
C HIS A 787 -26.54 -21.16 -6.95
N TYR A 788 -25.55 -21.05 -7.84
CA TYR A 788 -25.75 -21.28 -9.26
C TYR A 788 -26.18 -22.71 -9.56
N HIS A 789 -25.52 -23.71 -8.98
CA HIS A 789 -25.93 -25.11 -9.12
C HIS A 789 -27.29 -25.36 -8.47
N MET A 790 -27.52 -24.78 -7.28
CA MET A 790 -28.81 -24.91 -6.59
C MET A 790 -29.98 -24.35 -7.41
N HIS A 791 -29.83 -23.16 -8.01
CA HIS A 791 -30.91 -22.45 -8.69
C HIS A 791 -31.04 -22.84 -10.16
N MET A 792 -30.01 -23.47 -10.72
CA MET A 792 -29.99 -24.00 -12.09
C MET A 792 -30.11 -25.52 -12.14
N ASP A 793 -30.64 -26.12 -11.07
CA ASP A 793 -30.90 -27.55 -10.98
C ASP A 793 -32.24 -27.88 -11.64
N GLU A 794 -32.16 -28.53 -12.81
CA GLU A 794 -33.33 -29.01 -13.57
C GLU A 794 -34.15 -30.06 -12.80
N ARG A 795 -33.57 -30.71 -11.79
CA ARG A 795 -34.29 -31.62 -10.89
C ARG A 795 -35.26 -30.88 -9.97
N VAL A 796 -35.01 -29.58 -9.72
CA VAL A 796 -35.78 -28.72 -8.82
C VAL A 796 -36.65 -27.74 -9.59
N TYR A 797 -36.10 -27.11 -10.63
CA TYR A 797 -36.73 -26.05 -11.40
C TYR A 797 -36.83 -26.48 -12.86
N GLU A 798 -38.05 -26.61 -13.38
CA GLU A 798 -38.30 -26.83 -14.80
C GLU A 798 -37.83 -25.63 -15.62
N ASP A 799 -37.00 -25.79 -16.65
CA ASP A 799 -36.45 -24.67 -17.44
C ASP A 799 -35.83 -23.54 -16.57
N PRO A 800 -34.79 -23.83 -15.79
CA PRO A 800 -34.25 -22.87 -14.81
C PRO A 800 -33.67 -21.60 -15.45
N GLU A 801 -33.27 -21.67 -16.72
CA GLU A 801 -32.74 -20.54 -17.50
C GLU A 801 -33.83 -19.49 -17.82
N VAL A 802 -35.11 -19.86 -17.79
CA VAL A 802 -36.21 -18.94 -18.09
C VAL A 802 -36.49 -18.03 -16.90
N PHE A 803 -36.58 -16.72 -17.15
CA PHE A 803 -37.04 -15.75 -16.16
C PHE A 803 -38.57 -15.76 -16.09
N SER A 804 -39.13 -16.62 -15.24
CA SER A 804 -40.59 -16.73 -15.02
C SER A 804 -40.93 -16.52 -13.54
N PRO A 805 -41.54 -15.37 -13.19
CA PRO A 805 -42.16 -15.16 -11.88
C PRO A 805 -43.28 -16.17 -11.59
N GLU A 806 -44.06 -16.56 -12.61
CA GLU A 806 -45.24 -17.41 -12.49
C GLU A 806 -44.93 -18.74 -11.81
N ARG A 807 -43.69 -19.23 -11.92
CA ARG A 807 -43.18 -20.41 -11.22
C ARG A 807 -43.44 -20.38 -9.71
N TRP A 808 -43.45 -19.20 -9.10
CA TRP A 808 -43.58 -19.03 -7.65
C TRP A 808 -45.03 -18.86 -7.19
N LEU A 809 -45.97 -18.69 -8.12
CA LEU A 809 -47.39 -18.48 -7.81
C LEU A 809 -48.08 -19.80 -7.44
N GLY A 810 -49.10 -19.71 -6.57
CA GLY A 810 -49.92 -20.87 -6.21
C GLY A 810 -49.26 -21.86 -5.23
N ASN A 811 -48.24 -21.44 -4.47
CA ASN A 811 -47.53 -22.27 -3.48
C ASN A 811 -46.98 -23.58 -4.07
N PRO A 812 -46.13 -23.51 -5.11
CA PRO A 812 -45.54 -24.68 -5.76
C PRO A 812 -44.75 -25.53 -4.75
N LYS A 813 -44.73 -26.85 -4.97
CA LYS A 813 -43.93 -27.80 -4.19
C LYS A 813 -42.64 -28.15 -4.91
N GLY A 814 -41.60 -28.43 -4.13
CA GLY A 814 -40.33 -28.93 -4.67
C GLY A 814 -40.41 -30.41 -5.05
N PRO A 815 -39.29 -31.00 -5.49
CA PRO A 815 -39.25 -32.37 -6.03
C PRO A 815 -39.64 -33.46 -5.04
N ASP A 816 -39.52 -33.19 -3.73
CA ASP A 816 -39.94 -34.13 -2.68
C ASP A 816 -41.45 -34.13 -2.46
N GLY A 817 -42.20 -33.21 -3.07
CA GLY A 817 -43.64 -33.02 -2.88
C GLY A 817 -44.04 -32.51 -1.49
N LEU A 818 -43.09 -32.34 -0.57
CA LEU A 818 -43.32 -32.00 0.83
C LEU A 818 -43.02 -30.52 1.07
N LYS A 819 -41.82 -30.10 0.70
CA LYS A 819 -41.33 -28.74 0.93
C LYS A 819 -41.87 -27.79 -0.14
N PRO A 820 -42.15 -26.52 0.22
CA PRO A 820 -42.43 -25.51 -0.79
C PRO A 820 -41.21 -25.34 -1.71
N LEU A 821 -41.42 -24.98 -2.97
CA LEU A 821 -40.33 -24.77 -3.93
C LEU A 821 -39.31 -23.73 -3.41
N THR A 822 -39.79 -22.71 -2.69
CA THR A 822 -38.96 -21.70 -2.03
C THR A 822 -37.97 -22.26 -1.02
N ALA A 823 -38.19 -23.49 -0.52
CA ALA A 823 -37.23 -24.17 0.34
C ALA A 823 -35.94 -24.60 -0.39
N TYR A 824 -35.90 -24.55 -1.71
CA TYR A 824 -34.72 -24.82 -2.52
C TYR A 824 -34.07 -23.54 -3.05
N LEU A 825 -34.73 -22.39 -2.87
CA LEU A 825 -34.19 -21.08 -3.21
C LEU A 825 -33.31 -20.60 -2.06
N THR A 826 -32.03 -20.35 -2.38
CA THR A 826 -30.99 -20.06 -1.37
C THR A 826 -30.15 -18.82 -1.70
N PRO A 827 -30.74 -17.68 -2.12
CA PRO A 827 -29.98 -16.53 -2.62
C PRO A 827 -29.11 -15.87 -1.54
N PHE A 828 -29.51 -16.05 -0.28
CA PHE A 828 -28.88 -15.48 0.90
C PHE A 828 -28.09 -16.53 1.70
N GLY A 829 -27.87 -17.70 1.11
CA GLY A 829 -27.30 -18.87 1.78
C GLY A 829 -28.18 -19.42 2.90
N ARG A 830 -27.63 -20.35 3.68
CA ARG A 830 -28.25 -20.89 4.91
C ARG A 830 -27.25 -21.06 6.05
N GLY A 831 -27.80 -21.42 7.21
CA GLY A 831 -27.03 -21.81 8.38
C GLY A 831 -26.55 -20.64 9.21
N THR A 832 -25.61 -20.93 10.11
CA THR A 832 -25.01 -19.96 11.03
C THR A 832 -24.31 -18.77 10.34
N ARG A 833 -24.02 -18.89 9.04
CA ARG A 833 -23.35 -17.87 8.20
C ARG A 833 -24.26 -17.33 7.08
N MET A 834 -25.58 -17.50 7.19
CA MET A 834 -26.57 -16.89 6.27
C MET A 834 -26.39 -15.35 6.23
N CYS A 835 -26.71 -14.75 5.08
CA CYS A 835 -26.63 -13.30 4.87
C CYS A 835 -27.26 -12.54 6.04
N LEU A 836 -26.52 -11.55 6.55
CA LEU A 836 -26.98 -10.68 7.61
C LEU A 836 -28.04 -9.68 7.10
N GLY A 837 -27.87 -9.19 5.87
CA GLY A 837 -28.69 -8.12 5.28
C GLY A 837 -29.95 -8.59 4.55
N LEU A 838 -30.41 -9.84 4.74
CA LEU A 838 -31.58 -10.40 4.01
C LEU A 838 -32.81 -9.47 4.06
N HIS A 839 -33.20 -9.01 5.25
CA HIS A 839 -34.38 -8.15 5.41
C HIS A 839 -34.18 -6.77 4.81
N LEU A 840 -32.96 -6.24 4.89
CA LEU A 840 -32.61 -4.95 4.28
C LEU A 840 -32.68 -5.04 2.76
N ALA A 841 -32.07 -6.06 2.16
CA ALA A 841 -32.14 -6.30 0.72
C ALA A 841 -33.59 -6.46 0.26
N GLY A 842 -34.41 -7.24 0.99
CA GLY A 842 -35.84 -7.39 0.70
C GLY A 842 -36.59 -6.06 0.71
N THR A 843 -36.28 -5.18 1.66
CA THR A 843 -36.87 -3.84 1.74
C THR A 843 -36.46 -2.98 0.53
N LEU A 844 -35.15 -2.90 0.25
CA LEU A 844 -34.60 -2.10 -0.86
C LEU A 844 -35.16 -2.51 -2.23
N ILE A 845 -35.30 -3.82 -2.47
CA ILE A 845 -35.82 -4.33 -3.73
C ILE A 845 -37.32 -4.07 -3.85
N SER A 846 -38.08 -4.14 -2.76
CA SER A 846 -39.51 -3.83 -2.80
C SER A 846 -39.78 -2.36 -3.07
N THR A 847 -39.00 -1.45 -2.47
CA THR A 847 -39.09 0.00 -2.68
C THR A 847 -38.75 0.42 -4.12
N GLN A 848 -37.95 -0.37 -4.84
CA GLN A 848 -37.52 -0.08 -6.22
C GLN A 848 -38.57 -0.40 -7.30
N ASN A 849 -39.46 -1.37 -7.03
CA ASN A 849 -40.41 -1.84 -8.03
C ASN A 849 -41.65 -0.93 -8.16
N ILE A 850 -41.68 0.16 -7.38
CA ILE A 850 -42.69 1.22 -7.40
C ILE A 850 -42.04 2.43 -8.07
#